data_AF-A0A8B6FJ14-F1
#
_entry.id   AF-A0A8B6FJ14-F1
#
_cell.length_a   1.000
_cell.length_b   1.000
_cell.length_c   1.000
_cell.angle_alpha   90.00
_cell.angle_beta   90.00
_cell.angle_gamma   90.00
#
_symmetry.space_group_name_H-M   'P 1'
#
loop_
_entity.id
_entity.type
_entity.pdbx_description
1 polymer ?
#
loop_
_entity_poly.entity_id
_entity_poly.type
_entity_poly.pdbx_seq_one_letter_code
_entity_poly.pdbx_strand_id
1 'polypeptide(L)'
;MSGRTRRCHPLVTTHQGKTPYDLAAKRKEGAEMSDPILTKLRQLNRNDFQDLVALGTFSSYENRVFLAGPCNIGKSSLASILIGEEIPKTWISTDGLIIHFGRNGIDLQQRKMIPLKKGSGDVLTKLLLGNPELKKQPSLQGESKEKIPGDPKSEIKEYKFSSSNTDGGPSNKKRRITSRQTSSGGQGQLSHQSNQETPKDFHEPPIHTAHSIQDDLLEKIKKGTNIMNIAPSDLVDFGGQKSFDMTHQLFIQHRGTFILMFDGRKGLYTVLTEYPQGDVTAASILEHWINSVLTYCNKTEDKMPRILFAATHSDSFSEDEKRILALKFNEELREMFSSHKLHEHIMYDNVFFMNATDAADQDIERMKDTLVDIAFQQSTWGQQMPIVWVPLDLQISDMRADGVKLITKERLLEINKSNNEFALNERRVDDFLLVQHSIGKLLYFDEPALRDFIVIQPTAMVNILRAFITDIMFWPEKGPVRNILEHLSSTGVLKKTDLFTLWSQPAFKEILTDVKTKEYVVQVLLHLDILIEPKRYTEKDTAADLFLVPCIVKEKIPQKMHRNVTDDRTICIAYHLKETVVPSALSFKLIGAAISIWPLKVEDSRFCLFFQAAIMDADKRNELQIHVEGQRIIAYLNNDVSKQLISPDLATTTQECLTLALGRILQFYRRCFGKQSHHLMSDLFDIEVGEICNGKTCLIPLSEAKKKAQWRCENGKIHETKCPLNWVFEKNKKHCDSNCKGLETETLVLRPDDQHFVQLARTIGIGDFYNFFIELGMEKADYDNLNFRYFSNPMDFMLMGLFEWRDKTESDQMTATFRKLQTALKAIERQHYMCQVHREDHTLVEKAHSRLQDVPSDDVINSLTEKKLIGDCIVHLGVELGLSIGNIKETMHNFPRDLNGQIHDLLTKWKNCDETKMVKPTIYRLMVALKRVKAAQGLNFVKKTYDVE
;
A
#
# COMPACT_ATOMS: atom_id res chain seq x y z
N MET A 1 -59.79 -16.74 -36.20
CA MET A 1 -61.13 -16.27 -35.76
C MET A 1 -60.97 -14.86 -35.19
N SER A 2 -61.67 -13.90 -35.81
CA SER A 2 -61.98 -12.51 -35.39
C SER A 2 -60.91 -11.71 -34.62
N GLY A 3 -60.29 -10.63 -35.10
CA GLY A 3 -60.70 -9.68 -36.14
C GLY A 3 -61.64 -8.61 -35.58
N ARG A 4 -61.11 -7.40 -35.31
CA ARG A 4 -61.78 -6.13 -35.64
C ARG A 4 -60.79 -4.95 -35.69
N THR A 5 -60.88 -4.27 -36.82
CA THR A 5 -60.12 -3.12 -37.32
C THR A 5 -60.90 -1.82 -37.16
N ARG A 6 -60.21 -0.66 -37.17
CA ARG A 6 -60.40 0.56 -38.01
C ARG A 6 -59.75 1.78 -37.33
N ARG A 7 -58.66 2.34 -37.90
CA ARG A 7 -58.56 3.46 -38.89
C ARG A 7 -58.88 4.85 -38.32
N CYS A 8 -57.89 5.76 -38.32
CA CYS A 8 -57.81 6.99 -39.14
C CYS A 8 -56.75 7.99 -38.59
N HIS A 9 -55.87 8.48 -39.47
CA HIS A 9 -55.12 9.76 -39.37
C HIS A 9 -55.90 10.85 -40.16
N PRO A 10 -55.50 12.14 -40.22
CA PRO A 10 -54.64 12.98 -39.36
C PRO A 10 -55.30 14.33 -39.00
N LEU A 11 -54.73 15.14 -38.09
CA LEU A 11 -54.94 16.59 -38.09
C LEU A 11 -53.71 17.33 -37.53
N VAL A 12 -53.24 18.28 -38.33
CA VAL A 12 -52.19 19.26 -38.07
C VAL A 12 -52.79 20.41 -37.26
N THR A 13 -52.14 20.82 -36.16
CA THR A 13 -52.23 22.18 -35.63
C THR A 13 -50.88 22.62 -35.06
N THR A 14 -50.34 23.65 -35.69
CA THR A 14 -49.20 24.47 -35.24
C THR A 14 -49.58 25.36 -34.06
N HIS A 15 -48.77 25.42 -32.99
CA HIS A 15 -48.14 26.66 -32.49
C HIS A 15 -47.35 26.47 -31.19
N GLN A 16 -46.14 27.06 -31.22
CA GLN A 16 -45.48 27.84 -30.15
C GLN A 16 -44.77 27.11 -28.99
N GLY A 17 -43.44 27.01 -29.16
CA GLY A 17 -42.46 27.63 -28.24
C GLY A 17 -42.51 27.24 -26.77
N LYS A 18 -41.77 26.18 -26.41
CA LYS A 18 -41.21 26.01 -25.06
C LYS A 18 -39.78 25.52 -25.17
N THR A 19 -38.88 26.19 -24.45
CA THR A 19 -37.44 25.91 -24.40
C THR A 19 -37.16 24.62 -23.61
N PRO A 20 -36.00 23.97 -23.76
CA PRO A 20 -35.67 22.70 -23.10
C PRO A 20 -35.54 22.76 -21.57
N TYR A 21 -35.73 23.92 -20.94
CA TYR A 21 -35.49 24.13 -19.50
C TYR A 21 -36.60 23.57 -18.58
N ASP A 22 -37.78 23.23 -19.10
CA ASP A 22 -38.92 22.81 -18.25
C ASP A 22 -39.07 21.30 -18.03
N LEU A 23 -38.29 20.46 -18.73
CA LEU A 23 -38.44 18.99 -18.66
C LEU A 23 -37.59 18.32 -17.57
N ALA A 24 -36.61 19.01 -16.97
CA ALA A 24 -35.77 18.47 -15.90
C ALA A 24 -36.40 18.58 -14.49
N ALA A 25 -37.42 19.43 -14.31
CA ALA A 25 -37.96 19.74 -12.99
C ALA A 25 -39.06 18.78 -12.47
N LYS A 26 -39.55 17.82 -13.28
CA LYS A 26 -40.71 16.97 -12.92
C LYS A 26 -40.40 15.50 -12.54
N ARG A 27 -39.14 15.15 -12.27
CA ARG A 27 -38.76 13.84 -11.72
C ARG A 27 -38.03 13.97 -10.38
N LYS A 28 -38.69 14.51 -9.35
CA LYS A 28 -38.25 14.36 -7.96
C LYS A 28 -39.46 14.32 -7.04
N GLU A 29 -40.05 13.15 -6.90
CA GLU A 29 -40.80 12.76 -5.70
C GLU A 29 -40.76 11.23 -5.66
N GLY A 30 -40.01 10.68 -4.68
CA GLY A 30 -39.94 9.24 -4.42
C GLY A 30 -38.77 8.48 -5.07
N ALA A 31 -37.53 8.79 -4.68
CA ALA A 31 -36.42 7.84 -4.78
C ALA A 31 -35.37 8.17 -3.69
N GLU A 32 -35.41 7.45 -2.57
CA GLU A 32 -34.25 7.39 -1.66
C GLU A 32 -33.13 6.62 -2.38
N MET A 33 -32.21 7.35 -3.02
CA MET A 33 -31.05 6.82 -3.71
C MET A 33 -29.77 7.01 -2.87
N SER A 34 -28.94 5.98 -2.84
CA SER A 34 -27.79 5.82 -1.97
C SER A 34 -26.48 6.39 -2.56
N ASP A 35 -26.35 7.71 -2.69
CA ASP A 35 -25.13 8.37 -3.19
C ASP A 35 -23.88 8.01 -2.31
N PRO A 36 -22.64 7.94 -2.86
CA PRO A 36 -21.43 7.61 -2.11
C PRO A 36 -20.55 8.80 -1.72
N ILE A 37 -20.82 10.02 -2.21
CA ILE A 37 -20.57 11.21 -1.36
C ILE A 37 -21.41 11.00 -0.10
N LEU A 38 -22.68 10.62 -0.21
CA LEU A 38 -23.48 10.14 0.92
C LEU A 38 -22.92 8.90 1.66
N THR A 39 -21.85 8.21 1.21
CA THR A 39 -21.18 7.11 1.93
C THR A 39 -19.96 7.58 2.73
N LYS A 40 -19.19 8.55 2.24
CA LYS A 40 -18.19 9.31 3.04
C LYS A 40 -18.86 10.37 3.92
N LEU A 41 -19.88 11.08 3.41
CA LEU A 41 -20.86 11.87 4.17
C LEU A 41 -21.80 11.00 5.04
N ARG A 42 -21.79 9.66 4.94
CA ARG A 42 -22.40 8.76 5.96
C ARG A 42 -21.45 8.51 7.13
N GLN A 43 -20.13 8.70 6.95
CA GLN A 43 -19.17 8.79 8.05
C GLN A 43 -19.24 10.17 8.71
N LEU A 44 -19.59 11.21 7.93
CA LEU A 44 -20.14 12.44 8.49
C LEU A 44 -21.53 12.15 9.05
N ASN A 45 -21.90 12.79 10.15
CA ASN A 45 -23.24 12.60 10.71
C ASN A 45 -24.23 13.14 9.67
N ARG A 46 -25.20 12.32 9.20
CA ARG A 46 -26.13 12.71 8.12
C ARG A 46 -26.82 14.07 8.37
N ASN A 47 -27.02 14.41 9.64
CA ASN A 47 -27.61 15.67 10.07
C ASN A 47 -26.68 16.86 9.83
N ASP A 48 -25.37 16.71 10.04
CA ASP A 48 -24.39 17.80 9.97
C ASP A 48 -24.21 18.33 8.53
N PHE A 49 -24.23 17.44 7.52
CA PHE A 49 -24.16 17.87 6.12
C PHE A 49 -25.47 18.50 5.63
N GLN A 50 -26.61 17.99 6.08
CA GLN A 50 -27.91 18.62 5.79
C GLN A 50 -27.99 20.03 6.38
N ASP A 51 -27.44 20.24 7.58
CA ASP A 51 -27.33 21.56 8.19
C ASP A 51 -26.46 22.51 7.36
N LEU A 52 -25.33 22.03 6.81
CA LEU A 52 -24.46 22.84 5.94
C LEU A 52 -25.15 23.21 4.62
N VAL A 53 -25.89 22.27 4.03
CA VAL A 53 -26.69 22.47 2.82
C VAL A 53 -27.85 23.44 3.07
N ALA A 54 -28.45 23.41 4.26
CA ALA A 54 -29.54 24.31 4.64
C ALA A 54 -29.11 25.78 4.72
N LEU A 55 -27.82 26.06 4.91
CA LEU A 55 -27.24 27.41 4.85
C LEU A 55 -27.11 27.96 3.43
N GLY A 56 -27.43 27.15 2.42
CA GLY A 56 -27.38 27.49 1.00
C GLY A 56 -26.44 26.59 0.23
N THR A 57 -26.66 26.51 -1.09
CA THR A 57 -25.90 25.63 -1.97
C THR A 57 -25.43 26.32 -3.25
N PHE A 58 -24.43 25.72 -3.89
CA PHE A 58 -24.05 26.00 -5.26
C PHE A 58 -23.96 24.71 -6.07
N SER A 59 -24.19 24.81 -7.39
CA SER A 59 -24.02 23.69 -8.31
C SER A 59 -22.54 23.47 -8.61
N SER A 60 -22.04 22.27 -8.34
CA SER A 60 -20.68 21.82 -8.66
C SER A 60 -20.67 20.98 -9.93
N TYR A 61 -19.74 21.26 -10.83
CA TYR A 61 -19.58 20.61 -12.14
C TYR A 61 -18.16 20.05 -12.30
N GLU A 62 -17.76 19.17 -11.38
CA GLU A 62 -16.44 18.55 -11.44
C GLU A 62 -16.38 17.52 -12.59
N ASN A 63 -15.40 17.66 -13.48
CA ASN A 63 -15.10 16.67 -14.51
C ASN A 63 -13.58 16.45 -14.62
N ARG A 64 -13.19 15.19 -14.80
CA ARG A 64 -11.78 14.82 -15.00
C ARG A 64 -11.64 13.81 -16.12
N VAL A 65 -10.66 14.05 -16.99
CA VAL A 65 -10.31 13.18 -18.11
C VAL A 65 -8.92 12.58 -17.86
N PHE A 66 -8.78 11.28 -18.01
CA PHE A 66 -7.54 10.54 -17.79
C PHE A 66 -7.04 9.96 -19.11
N LEU A 67 -5.81 10.27 -19.50
CA LEU A 67 -5.12 9.70 -20.65
C LEU A 67 -4.15 8.62 -20.16
N ALA A 68 -4.35 7.40 -20.61
CA ALA A 68 -3.58 6.24 -20.16
C ALA A 68 -3.27 5.29 -21.32
N GLY A 69 -2.18 4.53 -21.21
CA GLY A 69 -1.73 3.60 -22.26
C GLY A 69 -0.20 3.51 -22.34
N PRO A 70 0.33 2.77 -23.33
CA PRO A 70 1.77 2.59 -23.51
C PRO A 70 2.57 3.89 -23.63
N CYS A 71 3.88 3.83 -23.38
CA CYS A 71 4.81 4.93 -23.62
C CYS A 71 4.85 5.32 -25.11
N ASN A 72 5.17 6.60 -25.41
CA ASN A 72 5.42 7.12 -26.77
C ASN A 72 4.28 7.02 -27.80
N ILE A 73 3.01 6.93 -27.38
CA ILE A 73 1.86 6.81 -28.30
C ILE A 73 1.16 8.14 -28.64
N GLY A 74 1.63 9.28 -28.13
CA GLY A 74 1.03 10.60 -28.41
C GLY A 74 0.02 11.12 -27.36
N LYS A 75 0.01 10.57 -26.14
CA LYS A 75 -0.88 11.02 -25.05
C LYS A 75 -0.68 12.49 -24.69
N SER A 76 0.57 12.92 -24.51
CA SER A 76 0.90 14.30 -24.19
C SER A 76 0.60 15.27 -25.34
N SER A 77 0.70 14.82 -26.59
CA SER A 77 0.30 15.60 -27.76
C SER A 77 -1.21 15.82 -27.77
N LEU A 78 -2.00 14.78 -27.50
CA LEU A 78 -3.45 14.90 -27.33
C LEU A 78 -3.79 15.83 -26.16
N ALA A 79 -3.06 15.74 -25.05
CA ALA A 79 -3.23 16.63 -23.91
C ALA A 79 -3.04 18.09 -24.29
N SER A 80 -1.97 18.42 -25.02
CA SER A 80 -1.72 19.78 -25.55
C SER A 80 -2.86 20.26 -26.43
N ILE A 81 -3.40 19.42 -27.33
CA ILE A 81 -4.54 19.77 -28.18
C ILE A 81 -5.78 20.10 -27.33
N LEU A 82 -6.11 19.28 -26.34
CA LEU A 82 -7.28 19.47 -25.48
C LEU A 82 -7.21 20.75 -24.64
N ILE A 83 -6.01 21.19 -24.25
CA ILE A 83 -5.81 22.45 -23.48
C ILE A 83 -5.44 23.64 -24.38
N GLY A 84 -5.41 23.46 -25.70
CA GLY A 84 -5.08 24.49 -26.69
C GLY A 84 -3.66 25.04 -26.55
N GLU A 85 -2.69 24.18 -26.22
CA GLU A 85 -1.25 24.48 -26.21
C GLU A 85 -0.57 23.96 -27.47
N GLU A 86 0.62 24.50 -27.77
CA GLU A 86 1.42 24.00 -28.90
C GLU A 86 1.77 22.53 -28.69
N ILE A 87 1.66 21.77 -29.77
CA ILE A 87 2.03 20.35 -29.79
C ILE A 87 3.57 20.29 -29.65
N PRO A 88 4.10 19.51 -28.70
CA PRO A 88 5.54 19.42 -28.50
C PRO A 88 6.26 19.00 -29.79
N LYS A 89 7.29 19.76 -30.19
CA LYS A 89 8.11 19.44 -31.37
C LYS A 89 8.95 18.18 -31.17
N THR A 90 9.22 17.81 -29.92
CA THR A 90 9.99 16.63 -29.54
C THR A 90 9.11 15.65 -28.76
N TRP A 91 9.19 14.38 -29.14
CA TRP A 91 8.41 13.30 -28.54
C TRP A 91 9.15 12.80 -27.30
N ILE A 92 8.87 13.42 -26.16
CA ILE A 92 9.41 12.99 -24.86
C ILE A 92 8.30 12.28 -24.10
N SER A 93 8.55 11.06 -23.65
CA SER A 93 7.59 10.34 -22.80
C SER A 93 7.35 11.12 -21.51
N THR A 94 6.10 11.21 -21.06
CA THR A 94 5.79 11.76 -19.74
C THR A 94 6.44 10.90 -18.66
N ASP A 95 7.25 11.46 -17.77
CA ASP A 95 7.75 10.76 -16.58
C ASP A 95 6.64 10.73 -15.52
N GLY A 96 6.09 9.59 -15.11
CA GLY A 96 5.07 9.55 -14.05
C GLY A 96 3.69 10.03 -14.46
N LEU A 97 3.27 11.23 -14.06
CA LEU A 97 1.99 11.81 -14.52
C LEU A 97 1.97 13.35 -14.52
N ILE A 98 1.17 13.96 -15.38
CA ILE A 98 0.97 15.42 -15.43
C ILE A 98 -0.50 15.72 -15.21
N ILE A 99 -0.81 16.64 -14.29
CA ILE A 99 -2.17 17.12 -14.06
C ILE A 99 -2.29 18.56 -14.56
N HIS A 100 -3.20 18.77 -15.50
CA HIS A 100 -3.56 20.08 -16.04
C HIS A 100 -4.84 20.57 -15.35
N PHE A 101 -4.70 21.18 -14.18
CA PHE A 101 -5.83 21.72 -13.43
C PHE A 101 -6.49 22.89 -14.14
N GLY A 102 -7.80 22.79 -14.40
CA GLY A 102 -8.62 23.89 -14.95
C GLY A 102 -8.11 24.49 -16.26
N ARG A 103 -7.35 23.73 -17.07
CA ARG A 103 -6.81 24.22 -18.36
C ARG A 103 -7.78 24.01 -19.53
N ASN A 104 -8.88 23.34 -19.25
CA ASN A 104 -9.97 23.06 -20.16
C ASN A 104 -11.29 23.26 -19.39
N GLY A 105 -12.38 23.50 -20.11
CA GLY A 105 -13.70 23.62 -19.53
C GLY A 105 -14.80 23.24 -20.51
N ILE A 106 -16.03 23.11 -20.01
CA ILE A 106 -17.22 22.81 -20.80
C ILE A 106 -18.12 24.04 -20.75
N ASP A 107 -18.33 24.69 -21.90
CA ASP A 107 -19.33 25.74 -22.05
C ASP A 107 -20.72 25.11 -21.89
N LEU A 108 -21.40 25.42 -20.79
CA LEU A 108 -22.65 24.78 -20.39
C LEU A 108 -23.83 25.14 -21.30
N GLN A 109 -23.76 26.29 -21.98
CA GLN A 109 -24.78 26.73 -22.92
C GLN A 109 -24.55 26.11 -24.30
N GLN A 110 -23.31 26.18 -24.79
CA GLN A 110 -22.95 25.67 -26.12
C GLN A 110 -22.77 24.15 -26.13
N ARG A 111 -22.64 23.53 -24.95
CA ARG A 111 -22.24 22.12 -24.78
C ARG A 111 -21.00 21.78 -25.58
N LYS A 112 -19.95 22.59 -25.38
CA LYS A 112 -18.67 22.41 -26.07
C LYS A 112 -17.51 22.49 -25.11
N MET A 113 -16.52 21.64 -25.35
CA MET A 113 -15.24 21.68 -24.65
C MET A 113 -14.40 22.85 -25.20
N ILE A 114 -13.81 23.66 -24.32
CA ILE A 114 -13.06 24.87 -24.66
C ILE A 114 -11.74 24.98 -23.87
N PRO A 115 -10.63 25.32 -24.53
CA PRO A 115 -9.36 25.54 -23.84
C PRO A 115 -9.38 26.84 -23.04
N LEU A 116 -8.71 26.85 -21.88
CA LEU A 116 -8.63 27.98 -20.96
C LEU A 116 -7.18 28.51 -20.86
N LYS A 117 -7.01 29.84 -20.72
CA LYS A 117 -5.68 30.50 -20.70
C LYS A 117 -4.81 30.09 -19.50
N LYS A 118 -3.49 30.01 -19.72
CA LYS A 118 -2.46 29.81 -18.68
C LYS A 118 -2.22 31.12 -17.94
N GLY A 119 -2.23 31.11 -16.61
CA GLY A 119 -1.69 32.21 -15.80
C GLY A 119 -2.67 33.35 -15.50
N SER A 120 -3.60 33.10 -14.59
CA SER A 120 -4.18 34.10 -13.69
C SER A 120 -5.02 33.35 -12.66
N GLY A 121 -5.10 33.87 -11.42
CA GLY A 121 -5.85 33.26 -10.31
C GLY A 121 -7.16 32.60 -10.73
N ASP A 122 -7.41 31.48 -10.06
CA ASP A 122 -8.31 30.37 -10.39
C ASP A 122 -9.42 30.64 -11.41
N VAL A 123 -9.49 29.75 -12.39
CA VAL A 123 -10.59 29.60 -13.32
C VAL A 123 -11.91 29.54 -12.55
N LEU A 124 -11.98 28.91 -11.38
CA LEU A 124 -13.18 28.94 -10.53
C LEU A 124 -13.58 30.36 -10.10
N THR A 125 -12.64 31.18 -9.62
CA THR A 125 -12.87 32.59 -9.25
C THR A 125 -13.34 33.42 -10.44
N LYS A 126 -12.70 33.28 -11.61
CA LYS A 126 -13.09 34.03 -12.83
C LYS A 126 -14.39 33.54 -13.47
N LEU A 127 -14.71 32.26 -13.34
CA LEU A 127 -15.95 31.64 -13.82
C LEU A 127 -17.14 31.99 -12.93
N LEU A 128 -16.94 31.98 -11.62
CA LEU A 128 -17.92 32.39 -10.62
C LEU A 128 -18.21 33.91 -10.73
N LEU A 129 -17.25 34.72 -11.19
CA LEU A 129 -17.41 36.16 -11.44
C LEU A 129 -17.91 36.51 -12.86
N GLY A 130 -18.15 35.52 -13.73
CA GLY A 130 -18.72 35.74 -15.07
C GLY A 130 -17.82 36.46 -16.06
N ASN A 131 -16.49 36.36 -15.93
CA ASN A 131 -15.55 37.19 -16.68
C ASN A 131 -15.35 36.70 -18.14
N PRO A 132 -15.69 37.49 -19.19
CA PRO A 132 -15.72 37.04 -20.58
C PRO A 132 -14.35 36.83 -21.27
N GLU A 133 -13.22 37.20 -20.65
CA GLU A 133 -11.89 37.15 -21.28
C GLU A 133 -11.18 35.76 -21.25
N LEU A 134 -11.86 34.71 -20.79
CA LEU A 134 -11.28 33.37 -20.58
C LEU A 134 -11.09 32.55 -21.87
N LYS A 135 -11.75 32.91 -22.98
CA LYS A 135 -11.63 32.18 -24.26
C LYS A 135 -10.31 32.54 -24.97
N LYS A 136 -9.51 31.54 -25.35
CA LYS A 136 -8.45 31.74 -26.37
C LYS A 136 -9.16 31.92 -27.72
N GLN A 137 -8.97 33.05 -28.40
CA GLN A 137 -9.39 33.20 -29.80
C GLN A 137 -8.41 32.42 -30.70
N PRO A 138 -8.88 31.58 -31.63
CA PRO A 138 -8.00 30.98 -32.63
C PRO A 138 -7.53 32.06 -33.62
N SER A 139 -6.22 32.29 -33.69
CA SER A 139 -5.64 33.12 -34.74
C SER A 139 -5.56 32.33 -36.04
N LEU A 140 -6.55 32.51 -36.92
CA LEU A 140 -6.51 32.09 -38.31
C LEU A 140 -6.83 33.31 -39.18
N GLN A 141 -5.79 33.98 -39.69
CA GLN A 141 -5.85 34.66 -40.99
C GLN A 141 -4.49 34.54 -41.67
N GLY A 142 -4.45 33.71 -42.72
CA GLY A 142 -3.48 33.88 -43.78
C GLY A 142 -3.96 35.00 -44.70
N GLU A 143 -3.06 35.90 -45.06
CA GLU A 143 -3.19 36.69 -46.27
C GLU A 143 -2.13 36.23 -47.27
N SER A 144 -2.62 35.96 -48.48
CA SER A 144 -1.87 35.58 -49.66
C SER A 144 -1.78 36.79 -50.60
N LYS A 145 -0.60 36.98 -51.20
CA LYS A 145 -0.24 37.65 -52.47
C LYS A 145 1.28 37.87 -52.42
N GLU A 146 2.14 37.61 -53.41
CA GLU A 146 2.05 37.15 -54.80
C GLU A 146 3.49 36.69 -55.18
N LYS A 147 3.63 35.65 -56.02
CA LYS A 147 4.90 35.29 -56.71
C LYS A 147 5.24 36.41 -57.71
N ILE A 148 6.50 36.70 -58.11
CA ILE A 148 7.40 35.95 -59.03
C ILE A 148 8.91 36.37 -58.84
N PRO A 149 9.94 35.86 -59.57
CA PRO A 149 10.98 34.96 -59.04
C PRO A 149 12.43 35.50 -59.15
N GLY A 150 13.38 34.87 -58.45
CA GLY A 150 14.82 35.07 -58.68
C GLY A 150 15.70 34.41 -57.62
N ASP A 151 16.27 33.26 -57.97
CA ASP A 151 17.14 32.38 -57.17
C ASP A 151 18.62 32.86 -57.20
N PRO A 152 19.59 32.21 -56.53
CA PRO A 152 19.85 32.11 -55.08
C PRO A 152 21.24 32.66 -54.70
N LYS A 153 21.51 32.82 -53.39
CA LYS A 153 22.81 32.49 -52.79
C LYS A 153 22.75 32.31 -51.27
N SER A 154 23.33 31.20 -50.87
CA SER A 154 23.57 30.60 -49.56
C SER A 154 24.33 31.46 -48.55
N GLU A 155 24.05 31.29 -47.26
CA GLU A 155 25.02 30.72 -46.29
C GLU A 155 24.36 30.45 -44.92
N ILE A 156 24.39 29.19 -44.52
CA ILE A 156 24.05 28.65 -43.20
C ILE A 156 25.38 28.36 -42.49
N LYS A 157 25.54 28.79 -41.23
CA LYS A 157 26.59 28.30 -40.34
C LYS A 157 25.99 27.44 -39.23
N GLU A 158 26.20 26.13 -39.37
CA GLU A 158 26.16 25.14 -38.29
C GLU A 158 27.25 25.43 -37.25
N TYR A 159 26.97 25.18 -35.97
CA TYR A 159 27.99 24.85 -34.98
C TYR A 159 27.71 23.45 -34.42
N LYS A 160 28.53 22.49 -34.84
CA LYS A 160 28.65 21.13 -34.30
C LYS A 160 29.65 21.13 -33.14
N PHE A 161 29.33 20.40 -32.08
CA PHE A 161 30.30 20.01 -31.05
C PHE A 161 30.70 18.55 -31.32
N SER A 162 31.98 18.30 -31.57
CA SER A 162 32.53 16.95 -31.76
C SER A 162 33.68 16.70 -30.78
N SER A 163 33.63 15.52 -30.18
CA SER A 163 34.61 14.80 -29.38
C SER A 163 36.02 14.71 -29.96
N SER A 164 37.03 14.59 -29.08
CA SER A 164 38.20 13.74 -29.34
C SER A 164 38.85 13.21 -28.05
N ASN A 165 39.44 12.04 -28.22
CA ASN A 165 40.07 11.15 -27.25
C ASN A 165 41.60 11.36 -27.19
N THR A 166 42.15 10.84 -26.08
CA THR A 166 43.47 10.16 -25.91
C THR A 166 44.81 10.92 -25.91
N ASP A 167 45.54 10.60 -24.84
CA ASP A 167 46.98 10.27 -24.70
C ASP A 167 48.00 11.31 -24.21
N GLY A 168 48.73 10.87 -23.16
CA GLY A 168 50.13 11.22 -22.91
C GLY A 168 50.43 11.99 -21.63
N GLY A 169 50.71 11.29 -20.52
CA GLY A 169 51.49 11.86 -19.38
C GLY A 169 52.97 12.06 -19.73
N PRO A 170 53.92 12.31 -18.78
CA PRO A 170 53.77 12.24 -17.31
C PRO A 170 54.50 13.36 -16.51
N SER A 171 54.31 13.33 -15.18
CA SER A 171 55.35 13.46 -14.13
C SER A 171 55.10 14.47 -12.99
N ASN A 172 54.92 13.89 -11.79
CA ASN A 172 55.65 14.17 -10.54
C ASN A 172 55.99 15.62 -10.13
N LYS A 173 55.35 16.11 -9.05
CA LYS A 173 55.94 16.16 -7.68
C LYS A 173 55.03 16.86 -6.67
N LYS A 174 54.85 16.20 -5.52
CA LYS A 174 54.34 16.74 -4.25
C LYS A 174 55.37 17.66 -3.58
N ARG A 175 54.86 18.42 -2.58
CA ARG A 175 55.52 19.03 -1.39
C ARG A 175 56.28 20.33 -1.65
N ARG A 176 56.29 21.34 -0.76
CA ARG A 176 55.69 21.65 0.56
C ARG A 176 56.12 23.11 0.90
N ILE A 177 55.45 23.71 1.88
CA ILE A 177 56.03 24.58 2.95
C ILE A 177 56.22 26.09 2.70
N THR A 178 55.44 26.85 3.51
CA THR A 178 55.75 28.10 4.27
C THR A 178 56.15 29.36 3.50
N SER A 179 55.94 30.59 3.97
CA SER A 179 55.43 31.21 5.20
C SER A 179 55.32 32.71 4.91
N ARG A 180 54.45 33.42 5.61
CA ARG A 180 54.85 34.65 6.31
C ARG A 180 53.78 35.09 7.31
N GLN A 181 54.21 35.09 8.57
CA GLN A 181 53.61 35.78 9.70
C GLN A 181 53.95 37.27 9.64
N THR A 182 53.11 38.09 10.28
CA THR A 182 53.43 39.14 11.30
C THR A 182 52.08 39.79 11.69
N SER A 183 51.47 39.51 12.85
CA SER A 183 51.79 39.91 14.23
C SER A 183 51.45 41.37 14.59
N SER A 184 50.47 41.54 15.48
CA SER A 184 50.59 42.35 16.71
C SER A 184 49.36 42.10 17.58
N GLY A 185 49.56 42.00 18.89
CA GLY A 185 48.60 41.50 19.85
C GLY A 185 48.01 42.58 20.74
N GLY A 186 47.02 42.17 21.52
CA GLY A 186 46.43 42.91 22.63
C GLY A 186 45.64 41.91 23.49
N GLN A 187 46.19 41.58 24.66
CA GLN A 187 45.51 40.80 25.70
C GLN A 187 44.64 41.73 26.54
N GLY A 188 43.43 41.27 26.89
CA GLY A 188 42.58 41.84 27.93
C GLY A 188 41.44 40.87 28.27
N GLN A 189 41.36 40.48 29.55
CA GLN A 189 40.47 39.46 30.09
C GLN A 189 38.99 39.90 30.19
N LEU A 190 38.11 38.91 29.98
CA LEU A 190 36.80 38.65 30.61
C LEU A 190 35.93 39.82 31.10
N SER A 191 34.77 39.98 30.45
CA SER A 191 33.50 40.18 31.17
C SER A 191 32.35 39.52 30.40
N HIS A 192 31.51 38.78 31.14
CA HIS A 192 30.25 38.22 30.70
C HIS A 192 29.26 39.34 30.34
N GLN A 193 28.73 39.34 29.12
CA GLN A 193 27.37 39.81 28.85
C GLN A 193 26.72 38.90 27.80
N SER A 194 25.59 38.33 28.22
CA SER A 194 24.64 37.58 27.43
C SER A 194 24.06 38.44 26.31
N ASN A 195 24.25 38.02 25.06
CA ASN A 195 23.36 38.40 23.97
C ASN A 195 22.65 37.15 23.48
N GLN A 196 21.40 37.01 23.90
CA GLN A 196 20.40 36.20 23.23
C GLN A 196 20.20 36.79 21.83
N GLU A 197 20.76 36.15 20.80
CA GLU A 197 20.26 36.35 19.44
C GLU A 197 19.02 35.47 19.28
N THR A 198 17.87 36.13 19.28
CA THR A 198 16.56 35.58 18.96
C THR A 198 16.56 34.91 17.58
N PRO A 199 15.85 33.78 17.40
CA PRO A 199 15.66 33.15 16.10
C PRO A 199 15.02 34.12 15.12
N LYS A 200 15.54 34.20 13.89
CA LYS A 200 14.97 34.99 12.81
C LYS A 200 13.58 34.45 12.46
N ASP A 201 12.58 35.26 12.73
CA ASP A 201 11.18 35.01 12.38
C ASP A 201 10.99 34.74 10.88
N PHE A 202 10.00 33.89 10.64
CA PHE A 202 9.38 33.60 9.36
C PHE A 202 9.09 34.90 8.58
N HIS A 203 9.74 35.10 7.44
CA HIS A 203 9.20 36.02 6.44
C HIS A 203 8.16 35.24 5.61
N GLU A 204 6.94 35.18 6.15
CA GLU A 204 5.75 34.70 5.46
C GLU A 204 5.22 35.75 4.48
N PRO A 205 4.70 35.35 3.31
CA PRO A 205 4.00 36.25 2.40
C PRO A 205 2.72 36.81 3.07
N PRO A 206 2.34 38.06 2.77
CA PRO A 206 1.21 38.72 3.42
C PRO A 206 -0.12 38.02 3.11
N ILE A 207 -1.02 38.00 4.10
CA ILE A 207 -2.43 37.62 3.92
C ILE A 207 -3.06 38.63 2.96
N HIS A 208 -3.23 38.26 1.69
CA HIS A 208 -3.95 39.09 0.73
C HIS A 208 -5.44 39.14 1.13
N THR A 209 -5.92 40.32 1.52
CA THR A 209 -7.34 40.60 1.75
C THR A 209 -8.09 40.61 0.41
N ALA A 210 -8.56 39.44 -0.03
CA ALA A 210 -9.49 39.25 -1.15
C ALA A 210 -10.97 39.46 -0.77
N HIS A 211 -11.25 40.21 0.31
CA HIS A 211 -12.59 40.32 0.90
C HIS A 211 -13.65 40.89 -0.06
N SER A 212 -13.35 41.92 -0.87
CA SER A 212 -14.40 42.56 -1.68
C SER A 212 -14.90 41.73 -2.88
N ILE A 213 -14.05 40.85 -3.42
CA ILE A 213 -14.41 39.95 -4.53
C ILE A 213 -15.18 38.74 -4.01
N GLN A 214 -14.81 38.24 -2.82
CA GLN A 214 -15.53 37.17 -2.14
C GLN A 214 -16.94 37.62 -1.74
N ASP A 215 -17.10 38.83 -1.18
CA ASP A 215 -18.41 39.31 -0.70
C ASP A 215 -19.43 39.49 -1.85
N ASP A 216 -19.03 40.10 -2.99
CA ASP A 216 -19.89 40.25 -4.17
C ASP A 216 -20.27 38.88 -4.78
N LEU A 217 -19.32 37.94 -4.77
CA LEU A 217 -19.57 36.60 -5.26
C LEU A 217 -20.52 35.81 -4.35
N LEU A 218 -20.32 35.88 -3.04
CA LEU A 218 -21.19 35.27 -2.05
C LEU A 218 -22.59 35.88 -2.11
N GLU A 219 -22.71 37.18 -2.36
CA GLU A 219 -24.00 37.85 -2.55
C GLU A 219 -24.69 37.39 -3.85
N LYS A 220 -23.94 37.21 -4.95
CA LYS A 220 -24.46 36.65 -6.21
C LYS A 220 -24.89 35.18 -6.09
N ILE A 221 -24.18 34.38 -5.30
CA ILE A 221 -24.58 32.99 -5.02
C ILE A 221 -25.82 32.97 -4.11
N LYS A 222 -25.87 33.77 -3.04
CA LYS A 222 -27.04 33.92 -2.16
C LYS A 222 -28.30 34.37 -2.91
N LYS A 223 -28.16 35.28 -3.89
CA LYS A 223 -29.26 35.77 -4.74
C LYS A 223 -29.66 34.81 -5.86
N GLY A 224 -28.96 33.69 -6.03
CA GLY A 224 -29.22 32.72 -7.11
C GLY A 224 -28.96 33.26 -8.52
N THR A 225 -28.25 34.38 -8.64
CA THR A 225 -27.95 35.04 -9.93
C THR A 225 -26.63 34.57 -10.53
N ASN A 226 -25.91 33.67 -9.85
CA ASN A 226 -24.67 33.12 -10.35
C ASN A 226 -24.93 32.01 -11.37
N ILE A 227 -24.72 32.30 -12.65
CA ILE A 227 -24.76 31.30 -13.72
C ILE A 227 -23.32 30.96 -14.05
N MET A 228 -22.81 29.84 -13.53
CA MET A 228 -21.61 29.24 -14.12
C MET A 228 -21.95 28.96 -15.59
N ASN A 229 -21.26 29.64 -16.50
CA ASN A 229 -21.42 29.42 -17.93
C ASN A 229 -20.41 28.41 -18.47
N ILE A 230 -19.34 28.15 -17.74
CA ILE A 230 -18.32 27.16 -18.08
C ILE A 230 -18.05 26.33 -16.82
N ALA A 231 -18.00 25.02 -16.97
CA ALA A 231 -17.56 24.09 -15.93
C ALA A 231 -16.08 23.73 -16.13
N PRO A 232 -15.21 23.86 -15.13
CA PRO A 232 -13.81 23.47 -15.27
C PRO A 232 -13.67 21.95 -15.47
N SER A 233 -12.71 21.55 -16.29
CA SER A 233 -12.36 20.14 -16.52
C SER A 233 -10.87 19.94 -16.34
N ASP A 234 -10.51 18.99 -15.49
CA ASP A 234 -9.13 18.59 -15.28
C ASP A 234 -8.71 17.52 -16.29
N LEU A 235 -7.44 17.54 -16.67
CA LEU A 235 -6.83 16.51 -17.51
C LEU A 235 -5.62 15.88 -16.81
N VAL A 236 -5.54 14.56 -16.82
CA VAL A 236 -4.43 13.79 -16.23
C VAL A 236 -3.78 12.95 -17.32
N ASP A 237 -2.49 13.16 -17.59
CA ASP A 237 -1.67 12.40 -18.53
C ASP A 237 -0.73 11.45 -17.79
N PHE A 238 -0.90 10.13 -17.93
CA PHE A 238 -0.03 9.12 -17.30
C PHE A 238 1.14 8.70 -18.20
N GLY A 239 2.33 8.55 -17.64
CA GLY A 239 3.59 8.27 -18.33
C GLY A 239 3.74 6.88 -18.94
N GLY A 240 2.89 5.92 -18.54
CA GLY A 240 2.92 4.54 -19.05
C GLY A 240 4.04 3.66 -18.48
N GLN A 241 4.82 4.16 -17.51
CA GLN A 241 5.84 3.38 -16.80
C GLN A 241 5.22 2.53 -15.67
N LYS A 242 5.59 1.25 -15.59
CA LYS A 242 5.08 0.32 -14.55
C LYS A 242 5.51 0.69 -13.13
N SER A 243 6.64 1.38 -12.95
CA SER A 243 7.13 1.82 -11.63
C SER A 243 6.15 2.77 -10.93
N PHE A 244 5.32 3.50 -11.70
CA PHE A 244 4.32 4.41 -11.17
C PHE A 244 2.98 3.76 -10.82
N ASP A 245 2.80 2.46 -11.06
CA ASP A 245 1.53 1.78 -10.75
C ASP A 245 1.15 1.90 -9.27
N MET A 246 2.14 1.90 -8.36
CA MET A 246 1.91 2.08 -6.92
C MET A 246 1.37 3.49 -6.58
N THR A 247 1.59 4.47 -7.45
CA THR A 247 1.13 5.86 -7.27
C THR A 247 -0.33 6.05 -7.71
N HIS A 248 -0.89 5.10 -8.47
CA HIS A 248 -2.26 5.18 -8.97
C HIS A 248 -3.30 5.37 -7.84
N GLN A 249 -3.04 4.81 -6.66
CA GLN A 249 -3.89 4.96 -5.48
C GLN A 249 -4.11 6.42 -5.02
N LEU A 250 -3.25 7.35 -5.42
CA LEU A 250 -3.38 8.77 -5.09
C LEU A 250 -4.18 9.57 -6.12
N PHE A 251 -4.16 9.14 -7.38
CA PHE A 251 -4.57 10.00 -8.51
C PHE A 251 -5.72 9.42 -9.34
N ILE A 252 -5.96 8.12 -9.28
CA ILE A 252 -7.10 7.49 -9.93
C ILE A 252 -8.37 7.76 -9.12
N GLN A 253 -9.41 8.23 -9.81
CA GLN A 253 -10.68 8.62 -9.18
C GLN A 253 -11.89 8.14 -9.97
N HIS A 254 -12.98 7.93 -9.24
CA HIS A 254 -14.23 7.38 -9.78
C HIS A 254 -15.05 8.40 -10.61
N ARG A 255 -14.83 9.71 -10.42
CA ARG A 255 -15.55 10.79 -11.14
C ARG A 255 -14.74 11.25 -12.36
N GLY A 256 -14.58 10.39 -13.34
CA GLY A 256 -13.92 10.80 -14.58
C GLY A 256 -14.03 9.81 -15.72
N THR A 257 -13.50 10.24 -16.85
CA THR A 257 -13.49 9.48 -18.10
C THR A 257 -12.07 9.08 -18.45
N PHE A 258 -11.84 7.78 -18.63
CA PHE A 258 -10.56 7.22 -19.05
C PHE A 258 -10.54 7.06 -20.56
N ILE A 259 -9.48 7.53 -21.19
CA ILE A 259 -9.18 7.35 -22.60
C ILE A 259 -7.95 6.45 -22.66
N LEU A 260 -8.18 5.18 -23.00
CA LEU A 260 -7.12 4.19 -23.11
C LEU A 260 -6.60 4.18 -24.54
N MET A 261 -5.37 4.63 -24.69
CA MET A 261 -4.72 4.91 -25.96
C MET A 261 -3.77 3.78 -26.36
N PHE A 262 -3.62 3.52 -27.66
CA PHE A 262 -2.61 2.60 -28.22
C PHE A 262 -2.15 3.04 -29.62
N ASP A 263 -1.02 2.50 -30.09
CA ASP A 263 -0.48 2.78 -31.43
C ASP A 263 -1.24 1.94 -32.49
N GLY A 264 -2.02 2.62 -33.34
CA GLY A 264 -2.82 1.97 -34.38
C GLY A 264 -1.99 1.25 -35.44
N ARG A 265 -0.70 1.57 -35.59
CA ARG A 265 0.20 0.92 -36.57
C ARG A 265 0.64 -0.47 -36.14
N LYS A 266 0.74 -0.70 -34.83
CA LYS A 266 1.26 -1.95 -34.27
C LYS A 266 0.16 -2.97 -33.99
N GLY A 267 -1.10 -2.54 -33.82
CA GLY A 267 -2.20 -3.43 -33.41
C GLY A 267 -2.12 -3.87 -31.94
N LEU A 268 -3.17 -4.53 -31.44
CA LEU A 268 -3.33 -4.78 -30.00
C LEU A 268 -2.39 -5.87 -29.44
N TYR A 269 -2.13 -6.92 -30.21
CA TYR A 269 -1.42 -8.12 -29.75
C TYR A 269 0.07 -8.15 -30.11
N THR A 270 0.59 -7.07 -30.69
CA THR A 270 2.02 -6.97 -31.05
C THR A 270 2.85 -6.67 -29.81
N VAL A 271 3.97 -7.37 -29.66
CA VAL A 271 4.93 -7.15 -28.57
C VAL A 271 5.60 -5.78 -28.73
N LEU A 272 5.58 -5.00 -27.65
CA LEU A 272 6.10 -3.64 -27.57
C LEU A 272 7.56 -3.66 -27.12
N THR A 273 8.45 -3.20 -27.99
CA THR A 273 9.90 -3.15 -27.75
C THR A 273 10.30 -2.16 -26.66
N GLU A 274 9.42 -1.20 -26.34
CA GLU A 274 9.59 -0.21 -25.28
C GLU A 274 9.58 -0.84 -23.87
N TYR A 275 9.13 -2.09 -23.75
CA TYR A 275 9.02 -2.81 -22.48
C TYR A 275 9.94 -4.05 -22.45
N PRO A 276 11.20 -3.91 -21.98
CA PRO A 276 12.20 -4.99 -22.04
C PRO A 276 11.92 -6.18 -21.10
N GLN A 277 10.85 -6.16 -20.31
CA GLN A 277 10.57 -7.15 -19.25
C GLN A 277 9.75 -8.38 -19.70
N GLY A 278 9.37 -8.49 -20.98
CA GLY A 278 8.69 -9.67 -21.54
C GLY A 278 7.85 -9.37 -22.79
N ASP A 279 6.97 -10.30 -23.15
CA ASP A 279 6.00 -10.22 -24.27
C ASP A 279 4.84 -9.25 -23.94
N VAL A 280 5.16 -8.00 -23.62
CA VAL A 280 4.16 -6.98 -23.26
C VAL A 280 3.51 -6.46 -24.53
N THR A 281 2.19 -6.54 -24.62
CA THR A 281 1.38 -6.06 -25.75
C THR A 281 0.52 -4.87 -25.36
N ALA A 282 -0.01 -4.12 -26.34
CA ALA A 282 -0.97 -3.05 -26.05
C ALA A 282 -2.21 -3.62 -25.33
N ALA A 283 -2.73 -4.78 -25.75
CA ALA A 283 -3.82 -5.49 -25.07
C ALA A 283 -3.53 -5.71 -23.58
N SER A 284 -2.35 -6.24 -23.23
CA SER A 284 -1.98 -6.47 -21.83
C SER A 284 -1.88 -5.18 -21.00
N ILE A 285 -1.49 -4.06 -21.62
CA ILE A 285 -1.43 -2.75 -20.95
C ILE A 285 -2.83 -2.15 -20.78
N LEU A 286 -3.68 -2.24 -21.80
CA LEU A 286 -5.07 -1.78 -21.71
C LEU A 286 -5.82 -2.56 -20.63
N GLU A 287 -5.64 -3.89 -20.61
CA GLU A 287 -6.17 -4.75 -19.55
C GLU A 287 -5.67 -4.29 -18.17
N HIS A 288 -4.36 -4.08 -18.00
CA HIS A 288 -3.80 -3.55 -16.75
C HIS A 288 -4.45 -2.23 -16.30
N TRP A 289 -4.68 -1.30 -17.23
CA TRP A 289 -5.34 -0.02 -16.92
C TRP A 289 -6.80 -0.20 -16.52
N ILE A 290 -7.58 -1.02 -17.25
CA ILE A 290 -8.98 -1.30 -16.88
C ILE A 290 -9.05 -1.94 -15.49
N ASN A 291 -8.12 -2.82 -15.17
CA ASN A 291 -8.07 -3.44 -13.85
C ASN A 291 -7.58 -2.49 -12.76
N SER A 292 -6.67 -1.57 -13.07
CA SER A 292 -6.33 -0.47 -12.18
C SER A 292 -7.55 0.41 -11.91
N VAL A 293 -8.36 0.71 -12.94
CA VAL A 293 -9.62 1.42 -12.78
C VAL A 293 -10.57 0.63 -11.89
N LEU A 294 -10.76 -0.68 -12.07
CA LEU A 294 -11.53 -1.53 -11.14
C LEU A 294 -11.08 -1.35 -9.69
N THR A 295 -9.76 -1.42 -9.49
CA THR A 295 -9.13 -1.41 -8.17
C THR A 295 -9.44 -0.16 -7.36
N TYR A 296 -9.56 0.99 -8.04
CA TYR A 296 -9.71 2.29 -7.39
C TYR A 296 -11.08 2.95 -7.66
N CYS A 297 -11.83 2.47 -8.66
CA CYS A 297 -13.06 3.07 -9.18
C CYS A 297 -14.11 2.00 -9.52
N ASN A 298 -14.89 1.55 -8.55
CA ASN A 298 -15.93 0.53 -8.79
C ASN A 298 -17.35 1.02 -8.46
N LYS A 299 -17.72 2.22 -8.92
CA LYS A 299 -19.08 2.74 -8.70
C LYS A 299 -19.97 2.50 -9.92
N THR A 300 -20.81 1.50 -9.89
CA THR A 300 -21.69 1.20 -11.04
C THR A 300 -22.88 2.18 -11.16
N GLU A 301 -23.09 3.07 -10.18
CA GLU A 301 -24.08 4.16 -10.27
C GLU A 301 -23.76 5.03 -11.50
N ASP A 302 -24.71 5.09 -12.42
CA ASP A 302 -24.62 5.77 -13.73
C ASP A 302 -23.48 5.28 -14.65
N LYS A 303 -22.96 4.06 -14.40
CA LYS A 303 -21.91 3.40 -15.18
C LYS A 303 -20.59 4.19 -15.24
N MET A 304 -20.20 4.86 -14.14
CA MET A 304 -18.97 5.65 -14.02
C MET A 304 -17.85 4.93 -13.27
N PRO A 305 -16.56 5.07 -13.62
CA PRO A 305 -16.04 5.90 -14.68
C PRO A 305 -16.36 5.34 -16.06
N ARG A 306 -16.36 6.19 -17.09
CA ARG A 306 -16.45 5.75 -18.49
C ARG A 306 -15.08 5.45 -19.04
N ILE A 307 -14.98 4.40 -19.85
CA ILE A 307 -13.74 3.99 -20.50
C ILE A 307 -13.95 4.04 -22.02
N LEU A 308 -13.15 4.87 -22.68
CA LEU A 308 -13.07 5.05 -24.13
C LEU A 308 -11.75 4.48 -24.65
N PHE A 309 -11.72 4.12 -25.93
CA PHE A 309 -10.51 3.66 -26.61
C PHE A 309 -10.11 4.58 -27.75
N ALA A 310 -8.81 4.81 -27.88
CA ALA A 310 -8.24 5.65 -28.92
C ALA A 310 -7.00 5.00 -29.56
N ALA A 311 -7.03 4.80 -30.87
CA ALA A 311 -5.86 4.44 -31.67
C ALA A 311 -5.21 5.73 -32.19
N THR A 312 -3.89 5.83 -32.09
CA THR A 312 -3.12 6.96 -32.62
C THR A 312 -2.37 6.62 -33.90
N HIS A 313 -1.77 7.63 -34.52
CA HIS A 313 -1.04 7.54 -35.79
C HIS A 313 -1.95 7.22 -37.00
N SER A 314 -3.16 7.80 -37.02
CA SER A 314 -4.08 7.61 -38.15
C SER A 314 -3.53 8.18 -39.45
N ASP A 315 -2.65 9.18 -39.39
CA ASP A 315 -1.94 9.79 -40.53
C ASP A 315 -1.11 8.78 -41.34
N SER A 316 -0.81 7.62 -40.78
CA SER A 316 -0.14 6.51 -41.47
C SER A 316 -1.06 5.69 -42.39
N PHE A 317 -2.35 6.04 -42.48
CA PHE A 317 -3.37 5.26 -43.17
C PHE A 317 -4.28 6.13 -44.04
N SER A 318 -4.81 5.56 -45.11
CA SER A 318 -5.92 6.14 -45.87
C SER A 318 -7.24 6.09 -45.09
N GLU A 319 -8.23 6.92 -45.46
CA GLU A 319 -9.54 6.93 -44.78
C GLU A 319 -10.27 5.57 -44.80
N ASP A 320 -10.15 4.82 -45.91
CA ASP A 320 -10.74 3.48 -46.01
C ASP A 320 -10.06 2.48 -45.07
N GLU A 321 -8.72 2.51 -44.98
CA GLU A 321 -7.96 1.67 -44.05
C GLU A 321 -8.25 2.03 -42.60
N LYS A 322 -8.35 3.32 -42.27
CA LYS A 322 -8.75 3.79 -40.92
C LYS A 322 -10.09 3.18 -40.51
N ARG A 323 -11.08 3.23 -41.41
CA ARG A 323 -12.42 2.70 -41.14
C ARG A 323 -12.41 1.19 -40.91
N ILE A 324 -11.64 0.44 -41.71
CA ILE A 324 -11.50 -1.02 -41.57
C ILE A 324 -10.79 -1.37 -40.25
N LEU A 325 -9.69 -0.69 -39.94
CA LEU A 325 -8.91 -0.93 -38.72
C LEU A 325 -9.70 -0.55 -37.46
N ALA A 326 -10.44 0.55 -37.47
CA ALA A 326 -11.28 0.96 -36.34
C ALA A 326 -12.37 -0.09 -36.02
N LEU A 327 -12.99 -0.68 -37.06
CA LEU A 327 -13.94 -1.79 -36.88
C LEU A 327 -13.25 -3.03 -36.32
N LYS A 328 -12.09 -3.40 -36.87
CA LYS A 328 -11.30 -4.53 -36.39
C LYS A 328 -10.91 -4.37 -34.91
N PHE A 329 -10.37 -3.21 -34.52
CA PHE A 329 -10.01 -2.95 -33.12
C PHE A 329 -11.23 -2.99 -32.20
N ASN A 330 -12.39 -2.50 -32.66
CA ASN A 330 -13.62 -2.60 -31.89
C ASN A 330 -14.01 -4.06 -31.61
N GLU A 331 -13.99 -4.92 -32.63
CA GLU A 331 -14.26 -6.35 -32.49
C GLU A 331 -13.27 -7.02 -31.52
N GLU A 332 -11.97 -6.77 -31.67
CA GLU A 332 -10.93 -7.30 -30.79
C GLU A 332 -11.10 -6.84 -29.32
N LEU A 333 -11.41 -5.56 -29.10
CA LEU A 333 -11.65 -5.01 -27.76
C LEU A 333 -12.93 -5.56 -27.14
N ARG A 334 -13.98 -5.74 -27.94
CA ARG A 334 -15.25 -6.34 -27.50
C ARG A 334 -15.06 -7.80 -27.15
N GLU A 335 -14.33 -8.56 -27.96
CA GLU A 335 -13.99 -9.95 -27.64
C GLU A 335 -13.23 -10.02 -26.30
N MET A 336 -12.18 -9.20 -26.16
CA MET A 336 -11.32 -9.17 -24.97
C MET A 336 -12.09 -8.80 -23.69
N PHE A 337 -13.02 -7.83 -23.75
CA PHE A 337 -13.66 -7.29 -22.55
C PHE A 337 -15.15 -7.61 -22.39
N SER A 338 -15.78 -8.36 -23.29
CA SER A 338 -17.21 -8.73 -23.21
C SER A 338 -17.59 -9.47 -21.92
N SER A 339 -16.69 -10.32 -21.43
CA SER A 339 -16.85 -11.07 -20.18
C SER A 339 -16.27 -10.35 -18.95
N HIS A 340 -15.67 -9.17 -19.15
CA HIS A 340 -15.01 -8.42 -18.09
C HIS A 340 -16.01 -7.74 -17.16
N LYS A 341 -15.70 -7.68 -15.85
CA LYS A 341 -16.61 -7.09 -14.83
C LYS A 341 -16.96 -5.62 -15.10
N LEU A 342 -16.05 -4.85 -15.72
CA LEU A 342 -16.30 -3.46 -16.14
C LEU A 342 -16.91 -3.30 -17.53
N HIS A 343 -17.39 -4.36 -18.18
CA HIS A 343 -18.01 -4.24 -19.50
C HIS A 343 -19.06 -3.11 -19.57
N GLU A 344 -19.83 -2.89 -18.50
CA GLU A 344 -20.84 -1.81 -18.45
C GLU A 344 -20.28 -0.37 -18.42
N HIS A 345 -19.01 -0.21 -18.04
CA HIS A 345 -18.27 1.05 -18.01
C HIS A 345 -17.57 1.35 -19.34
N ILE A 346 -17.35 0.32 -20.14
CA ILE A 346 -16.64 0.40 -21.41
C ILE A 346 -17.60 0.84 -22.51
N MET A 347 -17.20 1.89 -23.21
CA MET A 347 -17.90 2.38 -24.39
C MET A 347 -17.21 1.82 -25.63
N TYR A 348 -17.75 0.72 -26.14
CA TYR A 348 -17.28 0.08 -27.38
C TYR A 348 -17.68 0.85 -28.64
N ASP A 349 -18.41 1.95 -28.51
CA ASP A 349 -18.81 2.76 -29.66
C ASP A 349 -17.54 3.28 -30.35
N ASN A 350 -17.39 3.00 -31.66
CA ASN A 350 -16.27 3.32 -32.55
C ASN A 350 -14.99 3.85 -31.88
N VAL A 351 -13.94 3.02 -31.83
CA VAL A 351 -12.58 3.44 -31.45
C VAL A 351 -12.21 4.73 -32.18
N PHE A 352 -11.76 5.75 -31.44
CA PHE A 352 -11.30 7.00 -32.03
C PHE A 352 -9.95 6.77 -32.71
N PHE A 353 -9.84 6.95 -34.02
CA PHE A 353 -8.61 6.71 -34.76
C PHE A 353 -8.00 8.04 -35.22
N MET A 354 -7.25 8.65 -34.31
CA MET A 354 -6.84 10.05 -34.42
C MET A 354 -5.37 10.23 -34.83
N ASN A 355 -5.09 11.36 -35.48
CA ASN A 355 -3.76 11.93 -35.57
C ASN A 355 -3.56 12.89 -34.39
N ALA A 356 -2.88 12.42 -33.33
CA ALA A 356 -2.58 13.22 -32.14
C ALA A 356 -1.57 14.37 -32.37
N THR A 357 -1.17 14.62 -33.63
CA THR A 357 -0.35 15.78 -34.03
C THR A 357 -1.13 16.83 -34.83
N ASP A 358 -2.42 16.60 -35.09
CA ASP A 358 -3.29 17.52 -35.82
C ASP A 358 -4.46 17.95 -34.94
N ALA A 359 -4.48 19.23 -34.55
CA ALA A 359 -5.55 19.79 -33.74
C ALA A 359 -6.90 19.89 -34.48
N ALA A 360 -6.91 19.78 -35.81
CA ALA A 360 -8.10 19.82 -36.65
C ALA A 360 -8.64 18.41 -37.00
N ASP A 361 -8.05 17.35 -36.43
CA ASP A 361 -8.49 15.97 -36.65
C ASP A 361 -9.95 15.78 -36.20
N GLN A 362 -10.78 15.21 -37.09
CA GLN A 362 -12.22 15.06 -36.86
C GLN A 362 -12.54 14.07 -35.74
N ASP A 363 -11.71 13.05 -35.52
CA ASP A 363 -11.90 12.08 -34.44
C ASP A 363 -11.61 12.72 -33.07
N ILE A 364 -10.70 13.70 -33.01
CA ILE A 364 -10.47 14.50 -31.80
C ILE A 364 -11.70 15.37 -31.48
N GLU A 365 -12.31 16.03 -32.48
CA GLU A 365 -13.56 16.79 -32.27
C GLU A 365 -14.71 15.88 -31.83
N ARG A 366 -14.90 14.73 -32.50
CA ARG A 366 -15.89 13.73 -32.09
C ARG A 366 -15.67 13.24 -30.65
N MET A 367 -14.41 13.06 -30.26
CA MET A 367 -14.05 12.68 -28.90
C MET A 367 -14.39 13.79 -27.89
N LYS A 368 -14.13 15.07 -28.20
CA LYS A 368 -14.52 16.21 -27.35
C LYS A 368 -16.03 16.24 -27.13
N ASP A 369 -16.83 16.07 -28.18
CA ASP A 369 -18.29 16.01 -28.08
C ASP A 369 -18.74 14.84 -27.18
N THR A 370 -18.13 13.67 -27.36
CA THR A 370 -18.40 12.48 -26.52
C THR A 370 -18.06 12.73 -25.06
N LEU A 371 -16.94 13.40 -24.77
CA LEU A 371 -16.55 13.76 -23.40
C LEU A 371 -17.54 14.73 -22.75
N VAL A 372 -18.07 15.69 -23.52
CA VAL A 372 -19.12 16.60 -23.04
C VAL A 372 -20.39 15.80 -22.72
N ASP A 373 -20.83 14.93 -23.63
CA ASP A 373 -22.02 14.10 -23.41
C ASP A 373 -21.89 13.22 -22.17
N ILE A 374 -20.72 12.61 -21.95
CA ILE A 374 -20.43 11.84 -20.74
C ILE A 374 -20.54 12.72 -19.49
N ALA A 375 -19.96 13.92 -19.50
CA ALA A 375 -20.00 14.83 -18.35
C ALA A 375 -21.44 15.17 -17.94
N PHE A 376 -22.32 15.46 -18.91
CA PHE A 376 -23.74 15.75 -18.66
C PHE A 376 -24.56 14.54 -18.19
N GLN A 377 -24.07 13.31 -18.40
CA GLN A 377 -24.74 12.08 -17.96
C GLN A 377 -24.35 11.67 -16.52
N GLN A 378 -23.32 12.29 -15.92
CA GLN A 378 -22.91 11.98 -14.56
C GLN A 378 -23.98 12.44 -13.56
N SER A 379 -24.38 11.60 -12.60
CA SER A 379 -25.30 12.02 -11.52
C SER A 379 -24.76 13.14 -10.65
N THR A 380 -23.44 13.29 -10.62
CA THR A 380 -22.75 14.32 -9.84
C THR A 380 -22.67 15.65 -10.59
N TRP A 381 -23.08 15.70 -11.86
CA TRP A 381 -23.09 16.92 -12.65
C TRP A 381 -24.13 17.90 -12.11
N GLY A 382 -23.69 19.07 -11.66
CA GLY A 382 -24.55 20.06 -11.01
C GLY A 382 -24.93 19.69 -9.57
N GLN A 383 -24.16 18.80 -8.93
CA GLN A 383 -24.38 18.41 -7.53
C GLN A 383 -24.39 19.65 -6.62
N GLN A 384 -25.36 19.70 -5.71
CA GLN A 384 -25.48 20.81 -4.76
C GLN A 384 -24.48 20.64 -3.62
N MET A 385 -23.58 21.62 -3.48
CA MET A 385 -22.53 21.66 -2.48
C MET A 385 -22.75 22.83 -1.52
N PRO A 386 -22.36 22.73 -0.23
CA PRO A 386 -22.57 23.81 0.73
C PRO A 386 -21.89 25.11 0.33
N ILE A 387 -22.65 26.21 0.29
CA ILE A 387 -22.11 27.54 -0.06
C ILE A 387 -21.01 28.00 0.90
N VAL A 388 -21.09 27.58 2.17
CA VAL A 388 -20.13 27.93 3.22
C VAL A 388 -18.72 27.38 2.98
N TRP A 389 -18.54 26.48 2.01
CA TRP A 389 -17.22 25.98 1.61
C TRP A 389 -16.52 26.86 0.57
N VAL A 390 -17.26 27.69 -0.16
CA VAL A 390 -16.72 28.51 -1.25
C VAL A 390 -15.61 29.46 -0.79
N PRO A 391 -15.72 30.20 0.33
CA PRO A 391 -14.66 31.12 0.76
C PRO A 391 -13.32 30.41 0.97
N LEU A 392 -13.36 29.26 1.63
CA LEU A 392 -12.17 28.47 1.94
C LEU A 392 -11.55 27.84 0.68
N ASP A 393 -12.38 27.34 -0.25
CA ASP A 393 -11.92 26.79 -1.54
C ASP A 393 -11.22 27.87 -2.38
N LEU A 394 -11.77 29.09 -2.43
CA LEU A 394 -11.17 30.24 -3.14
C LEU A 394 -9.82 30.64 -2.54
N GLN A 395 -9.71 30.71 -1.21
CA GLN A 395 -8.44 31.05 -0.55
C GLN A 395 -7.37 29.98 -0.79
N ILE A 396 -7.75 28.70 -0.77
CA ILE A 396 -6.84 27.61 -1.14
C ILE A 396 -6.39 27.74 -2.60
N SER A 397 -7.31 28.12 -3.49
CA SER A 397 -7.03 28.39 -4.89
C SER A 397 -6.08 29.56 -5.10
N ASP A 398 -6.24 30.67 -4.38
CA ASP A 398 -5.33 31.82 -4.44
C ASP A 398 -3.93 31.42 -3.96
N MET A 399 -3.84 30.68 -2.85
CA MET A 399 -2.56 30.14 -2.37
C MET A 399 -1.86 29.27 -3.43
N ARG A 400 -2.60 28.41 -4.15
CA ARG A 400 -2.04 27.63 -5.26
C ARG A 400 -1.51 28.51 -6.38
N ALA A 401 -2.25 29.56 -6.73
CA ALA A 401 -1.86 30.51 -7.78
C ALA A 401 -0.58 31.27 -7.40
N ASP A 402 -0.41 31.57 -6.12
CA ASP A 402 0.81 32.16 -5.54
C ASP A 402 1.97 31.16 -5.39
N GLY A 403 1.76 29.91 -5.84
CA GLY A 403 2.78 28.88 -5.86
C GLY A 403 2.83 28.00 -4.62
N VAL A 404 2.00 28.22 -3.60
CA VAL A 404 1.95 27.41 -2.38
C VAL A 404 1.51 25.98 -2.72
N LYS A 405 2.24 24.99 -2.20
CA LYS A 405 2.01 23.56 -2.50
C LYS A 405 1.47 22.76 -1.31
N LEU A 406 1.85 23.17 -0.11
CA LEU A 406 1.59 22.48 1.15
C LEU A 406 1.36 23.53 2.25
N ILE A 407 0.38 23.28 3.11
CA ILE A 407 0.04 24.13 4.26
C ILE A 407 -0.19 23.27 5.50
N THR A 408 -0.13 23.88 6.69
CA THR A 408 -0.53 23.22 7.93
C THR A 408 -2.04 23.34 8.17
N LYS A 409 -2.62 22.39 8.92
CA LYS A 409 -4.01 22.47 9.37
C LYS A 409 -4.25 23.71 10.23
N GLU A 410 -3.29 24.06 11.09
CA GLU A 410 -3.33 25.30 11.88
C GLU A 410 -3.49 26.55 11.00
N ARG A 411 -2.69 26.67 9.93
CA ARG A 411 -2.80 27.76 8.97
C ARG A 411 -4.17 27.79 8.28
N LEU A 412 -4.69 26.63 7.92
CA LEU A 412 -6.03 26.55 7.34
C LEU A 412 -7.11 27.02 8.34
N LEU A 413 -6.98 26.67 9.62
CA LEU A 413 -7.90 27.12 10.67
C LEU A 413 -7.83 28.63 10.89
N GLU A 414 -6.65 29.25 10.80
CA GLU A 414 -6.50 30.72 10.83
C GLU A 414 -7.21 31.40 9.66
N ILE A 415 -7.00 30.89 8.45
CA ILE A 415 -7.66 31.36 7.23
C ILE A 415 -9.18 31.19 7.36
N ASN A 416 -9.64 30.06 7.87
CA ASN A 416 -11.05 29.82 8.09
C ASN A 416 -11.67 30.80 9.12
N LYS A 417 -10.93 31.20 10.16
CA LYS A 417 -11.40 32.20 11.14
C LYS A 417 -11.60 33.59 10.53
N SER A 418 -10.85 33.96 9.48
CA SER A 418 -11.02 35.26 8.81
C SER A 418 -12.28 35.33 7.93
N ASN A 419 -12.97 34.20 7.71
CA ASN A 419 -14.20 34.14 6.91
C ASN A 419 -15.48 34.55 7.67
N ASN A 420 -15.37 35.06 8.90
CA ASN A 420 -16.47 35.63 9.70
C ASN A 420 -17.74 34.75 9.72
N GLU A 421 -18.83 35.20 9.08
CA GLU A 421 -20.13 34.49 9.05
C GLU A 421 -20.06 33.11 8.37
N PHE A 422 -19.02 32.85 7.57
CA PHE A 422 -18.76 31.57 6.91
C PHE A 422 -17.68 30.73 7.60
N ALA A 423 -17.15 31.17 8.74
CA ALA A 423 -16.16 30.42 9.48
C ALA A 423 -16.73 29.06 9.93
N LEU A 424 -16.06 27.99 9.52
CA LEU A 424 -16.41 26.64 9.89
C LEU A 424 -15.84 26.33 11.29
N ASN A 425 -16.52 25.48 12.07
CA ASN A 425 -15.85 24.87 13.21
C ASN A 425 -14.81 23.84 12.71
N GLU A 426 -13.89 23.43 13.58
CA GLU A 426 -12.78 22.53 13.17
C GLU A 426 -13.26 21.22 12.55
N ARG A 427 -14.31 20.61 13.12
CA ARG A 427 -14.91 19.39 12.55
C ARG A 427 -15.43 19.60 11.12
N ARG A 428 -16.06 20.74 10.85
CA ARG A 428 -16.55 21.10 9.51
C ARG A 428 -15.42 21.42 8.53
N VAL A 429 -14.25 21.85 9.02
CA VAL A 429 -13.04 21.97 8.20
C VAL A 429 -12.53 20.59 7.80
N ASP A 430 -12.54 19.61 8.72
CA ASP A 430 -12.18 18.23 8.39
C ASP A 430 -13.14 17.62 7.36
N ASP A 431 -14.44 17.87 7.49
CA ASP A 431 -15.45 17.45 6.50
C ASP A 431 -15.15 18.03 5.11
N PHE A 432 -14.83 19.32 5.05
CA PHE A 432 -14.41 19.99 3.82
C PHE A 432 -13.17 19.31 3.23
N LEU A 433 -12.12 19.07 4.02
CA LEU A 433 -10.88 18.45 3.57
C LEU A 433 -11.10 17.03 3.03
N LEU A 434 -11.91 16.22 3.70
CA LEU A 434 -12.23 14.86 3.27
C LEU A 434 -12.97 14.85 1.92
N VAL A 435 -13.89 15.80 1.71
CA VAL A 435 -14.58 15.93 0.41
C VAL A 435 -13.62 16.40 -0.68
N GLN A 436 -12.83 17.45 -0.42
CA GLN A 436 -11.85 17.98 -1.37
C GLN A 436 -10.78 16.95 -1.75
N HIS A 437 -10.36 16.13 -0.79
CA HIS A 437 -9.49 14.98 -1.03
C HIS A 437 -10.18 13.91 -1.90
N SER A 438 -11.45 13.61 -1.66
CA SER A 438 -12.20 12.61 -2.42
C SER A 438 -12.42 12.97 -3.90
N ILE A 439 -12.47 14.27 -4.22
CA ILE A 439 -12.48 14.80 -5.59
C ILE A 439 -11.06 15.15 -6.09
N GLY A 440 -10.04 14.98 -5.23
CA GLY A 440 -8.60 15.18 -5.48
C GLY A 440 -8.26 16.53 -6.06
N LYS A 441 -8.87 17.58 -5.49
CA LYS A 441 -8.35 18.95 -5.55
C LYS A 441 -7.16 19.15 -4.61
N LEU A 442 -7.07 18.35 -3.54
CA LEU A 442 -5.97 18.33 -2.58
C LEU A 442 -5.71 16.90 -2.05
N LEU A 443 -4.61 16.70 -1.31
CA LEU A 443 -4.35 15.48 -0.55
C LEU A 443 -4.42 15.79 0.95
N TYR A 444 -5.25 15.03 1.67
CA TYR A 444 -5.42 15.09 3.11
C TYR A 444 -5.60 13.68 3.65
N PHE A 445 -4.84 13.34 4.70
CA PHE A 445 -4.87 12.03 5.34
C PHE A 445 -5.31 12.23 6.79
N ASP A 446 -6.51 11.78 7.14
CA ASP A 446 -7.02 11.81 8.51
C ASP A 446 -6.41 10.67 9.35
N GLU A 447 -5.09 10.73 9.51
CA GLU A 447 -4.30 9.83 10.33
C GLU A 447 -3.54 10.66 11.36
N PRO A 448 -3.38 10.20 12.62
CA PRO A 448 -2.73 10.98 13.67
C PRO A 448 -1.36 11.54 13.30
N ALA A 449 -0.57 10.80 12.50
CA ALA A 449 0.76 11.23 12.06
C ALA A 449 0.78 12.16 10.84
N LEU A 450 -0.35 12.31 10.13
CA LEU A 450 -0.42 13.01 8.83
C LEU A 450 -1.41 14.18 8.79
N ARG A 451 -2.38 14.23 9.71
CA ARG A 451 -3.49 15.20 9.72
C ARG A 451 -3.08 16.67 9.85
N ASP A 452 -1.86 16.95 10.26
CA ASP A 452 -1.37 18.32 10.49
C ASP A 452 -0.98 19.03 9.19
N PHE A 453 -0.82 18.30 8.08
CA PHE A 453 -0.39 18.85 6.80
C PHE A 453 -1.40 18.55 5.68
N ILE A 454 -1.52 19.50 4.77
CA ILE A 454 -2.45 19.44 3.66
C ILE A 454 -1.68 19.78 2.38
N VAL A 455 -1.66 18.84 1.43
CA VAL A 455 -1.05 19.08 0.12
C VAL A 455 -2.10 19.70 -0.80
N ILE A 456 -2.14 21.03 -0.86
CA ILE A 456 -3.12 21.76 -1.65
C ILE A 456 -2.84 21.71 -3.16
N GLN A 457 -1.62 21.32 -3.56
CA GLN A 457 -1.24 21.11 -4.96
C GLN A 457 -0.78 19.65 -5.18
N PRO A 458 -1.67 18.72 -5.58
CA PRO A 458 -1.33 17.31 -5.75
C PRO A 458 -0.17 17.01 -6.71
N THR A 459 0.06 17.86 -7.72
CA THR A 459 1.20 17.72 -8.64
C THR A 459 2.56 17.82 -7.95
N ALA A 460 2.65 18.46 -6.79
CA ALA A 460 3.89 18.52 -6.03
C ALA A 460 4.27 17.13 -5.48
N MET A 461 3.29 16.32 -5.06
CA MET A 461 3.54 14.95 -4.61
C MET A 461 4.04 14.05 -5.76
N VAL A 462 3.52 14.24 -6.96
CA VAL A 462 4.02 13.55 -8.17
C VAL A 462 5.49 13.86 -8.39
N ASN A 463 5.87 15.14 -8.31
CA ASN A 463 7.26 15.54 -8.51
C ASN A 463 8.18 14.92 -7.45
N ILE A 464 7.75 14.86 -6.19
CA ILE A 464 8.48 14.18 -5.12
C ILE A 464 8.69 12.70 -5.46
N LEU A 465 7.66 12.01 -5.94
CA LEU A 465 7.72 10.60 -6.30
C LEU A 465 8.69 10.36 -7.48
N ARG A 466 8.67 11.22 -8.49
CA ARG A 466 9.60 11.20 -9.64
C ARG A 466 11.08 11.26 -9.24
N ALA A 467 11.39 11.77 -8.04
CA ALA A 467 12.78 11.86 -7.58
C ALA A 467 13.47 10.50 -7.48
N PHE A 468 12.72 9.41 -7.26
CA PHE A 468 13.27 8.05 -7.10
C PHE A 468 12.43 6.95 -7.77
N ILE A 469 11.14 7.17 -7.99
CA ILE A 469 10.29 6.31 -8.80
C ILE A 469 10.31 6.86 -10.22
N THR A 470 11.36 6.59 -10.98
CA THR A 470 11.47 7.07 -12.37
C THR A 470 12.27 6.10 -13.22
N ASP A 471 12.02 6.11 -14.53
CA ASP A 471 12.68 5.23 -15.48
C ASP A 471 14.06 5.72 -15.92
N ILE A 472 14.91 4.77 -16.34
CA ILE A 472 16.32 5.01 -16.67
C ILE A 472 16.53 6.10 -17.73
N MET A 473 15.54 6.31 -18.61
CA MET A 473 15.57 7.34 -19.66
C MET A 473 15.49 8.77 -19.11
N PHE A 474 15.00 8.96 -17.88
CA PHE A 474 14.91 10.28 -17.22
C PHE A 474 16.03 10.52 -16.21
N TRP A 475 16.92 9.55 -16.02
CA TRP A 475 18.00 9.68 -15.07
C TRP A 475 19.04 10.67 -15.59
N PRO A 476 19.70 11.44 -14.70
CA PRO A 476 20.87 12.22 -15.08
C PRO A 476 21.95 11.32 -15.71
N GLU A 477 22.72 11.85 -16.66
CA GLU A 477 23.77 11.06 -17.32
C GLU A 477 24.86 10.59 -16.34
N LYS A 478 25.21 11.43 -15.35
CA LYS A 478 26.28 11.19 -14.37
C LYS A 478 25.97 11.86 -13.04
N GLY A 479 26.72 11.51 -11.99
CA GLY A 479 26.72 12.19 -10.70
C GLY A 479 26.09 11.38 -9.55
N PRO A 480 26.01 11.95 -8.34
CA PRO A 480 25.55 11.23 -7.15
C PRO A 480 24.10 10.74 -7.27
N VAL A 481 23.22 11.54 -7.87
CA VAL A 481 21.82 11.17 -8.13
C VAL A 481 21.74 9.92 -9.01
N ARG A 482 22.54 9.86 -10.08
CA ARG A 482 22.59 8.69 -10.99
C ARG A 482 23.00 7.42 -10.24
N ASN A 483 24.04 7.51 -9.41
CA ASN A 483 24.52 6.37 -8.62
C ASN A 483 23.47 5.86 -7.62
N ILE A 484 22.73 6.78 -6.98
CA ILE A 484 21.63 6.43 -6.06
C ILE A 484 20.53 5.68 -6.82
N LEU A 485 20.11 6.19 -7.98
CA LEU A 485 19.04 5.57 -8.79
C LEU A 485 19.45 4.19 -9.35
N GLU A 486 20.71 4.02 -9.78
CA GLU A 486 21.25 2.72 -10.20
C GLU A 486 21.25 1.70 -9.06
N HIS A 487 21.69 2.11 -7.88
CA HIS A 487 21.67 1.25 -6.70
C HIS A 487 20.23 0.90 -6.30
N LEU A 488 19.33 1.87 -6.29
CA LEU A 488 17.92 1.68 -5.95
C LEU A 488 17.22 0.74 -6.93
N SER A 489 17.39 0.92 -8.25
CA SER A 489 16.73 0.09 -9.26
C SER A 489 17.19 -1.37 -9.25
N SER A 490 18.43 -1.63 -8.79
CA SER A 490 19.03 -2.96 -8.74
C SER A 490 18.81 -3.67 -7.40
N THR A 491 18.64 -2.93 -6.29
CA THR A 491 18.54 -3.52 -4.95
C THR A 491 17.20 -3.29 -4.25
N GLY A 492 16.44 -2.28 -4.69
CA GLY A 492 15.26 -1.79 -3.99
C GLY A 492 15.58 -1.08 -2.68
N VAL A 493 16.86 -0.81 -2.36
CA VAL A 493 17.28 -0.21 -1.10
C VAL A 493 17.46 1.29 -1.26
N LEU A 494 16.89 2.07 -0.33
CA LEU A 494 17.02 3.51 -0.28
C LEU A 494 17.37 3.99 1.13
N LYS A 495 18.57 4.56 1.31
CA LYS A 495 18.92 5.19 2.60
C LYS A 495 18.20 6.51 2.75
N LYS A 496 17.86 6.89 3.99
CA LYS A 496 17.23 8.17 4.29
C LYS A 496 18.08 9.36 3.85
N THR A 497 19.41 9.27 4.00
CA THR A 497 20.37 10.27 3.52
C THR A 497 20.37 10.42 2.00
N ASP A 498 20.21 9.31 1.28
CA ASP A 498 20.18 9.30 -0.18
C ASP A 498 18.86 9.90 -0.67
N LEU A 499 17.74 9.53 -0.04
CA LEU A 499 16.43 10.16 -0.29
C LEU A 499 16.49 11.68 -0.09
N PHE A 500 17.09 12.15 1.01
CA PHE A 500 17.23 13.59 1.26
C PHE A 500 18.20 14.26 0.29
N THR A 501 19.19 13.53 -0.23
CA THR A 501 20.08 14.01 -1.30
C THR A 501 19.30 14.20 -2.61
N LEU A 502 18.46 13.23 -2.99
CA LEU A 502 17.57 13.34 -4.15
C LEU A 502 16.67 14.58 -4.02
N TRP A 503 16.15 14.83 -2.82
CA TRP A 503 15.28 15.97 -2.49
C TRP A 503 16.01 17.29 -2.23
N SER A 504 17.34 17.33 -2.24
CA SER A 504 18.11 18.58 -2.08
C SER A 504 18.22 19.38 -3.38
N GLN A 505 17.75 18.82 -4.49
CA GLN A 505 17.75 19.49 -5.80
C GLN A 505 16.83 20.73 -5.79
N PRO A 506 17.17 21.78 -6.57
CA PRO A 506 16.38 23.02 -6.62
C PRO A 506 14.88 22.80 -6.87
N ALA A 507 14.52 21.79 -7.67
CA ALA A 507 13.15 21.45 -8.02
C ALA A 507 12.25 21.09 -6.82
N PHE A 508 12.81 20.74 -5.65
CA PHE A 508 12.05 20.31 -4.47
C PHE A 508 12.06 21.33 -3.34
N LYS A 509 12.85 22.41 -3.44
CA LYS A 509 12.98 23.41 -2.37
C LYS A 509 11.67 24.11 -2.04
N GLU A 510 10.71 24.15 -2.96
CA GLU A 510 9.40 24.79 -2.76
C GLU A 510 8.43 23.98 -1.86
N ILE A 511 8.71 22.69 -1.62
CA ILE A 511 7.85 21.81 -0.80
C ILE A 511 8.63 21.10 0.33
N LEU A 512 9.91 20.82 0.13
CA LEU A 512 10.79 20.14 1.09
C LEU A 512 11.80 21.11 1.70
N THR A 513 11.29 22.22 2.24
CA THR A 513 12.06 23.34 2.79
C THR A 513 12.87 22.97 4.02
N ASP A 514 12.32 22.10 4.86
CA ASP A 514 12.82 21.82 6.20
C ASP A 514 12.71 20.32 6.54
N VAL A 515 13.20 19.94 7.71
CA VAL A 515 13.18 18.54 8.16
C VAL A 515 11.75 18.07 8.42
N LYS A 516 10.87 18.90 8.98
CA LYS A 516 9.49 18.53 9.35
C LYS A 516 8.68 18.16 8.10
N THR A 517 8.79 18.95 7.03
CA THR A 517 8.13 18.67 5.75
C THR A 517 8.68 17.42 5.05
N LYS A 518 9.99 17.19 5.13
CA LYS A 518 10.61 15.94 4.63
C LYS A 518 10.13 14.71 5.40
N GLU A 519 10.08 14.78 6.73
CA GLU A 519 9.57 13.69 7.56
C GLU A 519 8.09 13.42 7.28
N TYR A 520 7.26 14.46 7.16
CA TYR A 520 5.86 14.30 6.76
C TYR A 520 5.73 13.53 5.44
N VAL A 521 6.50 13.89 4.43
CA VAL A 521 6.48 13.20 3.14
C VAL A 521 6.96 11.75 3.27
N VAL A 522 7.97 11.46 4.08
CA VAL A 522 8.37 10.07 4.38
C VAL A 522 7.19 9.30 5.00
N GLN A 523 6.50 9.88 5.98
CA GLN A 523 5.32 9.25 6.59
C GLN A 523 4.18 9.02 5.59
N VAL A 524 3.96 9.95 4.64
CA VAL A 524 3.01 9.74 3.54
C VAL A 524 3.43 8.54 2.69
N LEU A 525 4.71 8.44 2.32
CA LEU A 525 5.19 7.33 1.49
C LEU A 525 5.14 5.98 2.21
N LEU A 526 5.35 5.95 3.53
CA LEU A 526 5.15 4.78 4.38
C LEU A 526 3.67 4.39 4.46
N HIS A 527 2.78 5.36 4.67
CA HIS A 527 1.33 5.14 4.70
C HIS A 527 0.79 4.57 3.38
N LEU A 528 1.44 4.90 2.26
CA LEU A 528 1.08 4.41 0.93
C LEU A 528 1.73 3.08 0.55
N ASP A 529 2.54 2.48 1.44
CA ASP A 529 3.35 1.28 1.20
C ASP A 529 4.34 1.42 0.01
N ILE A 530 4.71 2.66 -0.34
CA ILE A 530 5.73 2.95 -1.36
C ILE A 530 7.11 2.75 -0.76
N LEU A 531 7.32 3.24 0.45
CA LEU A 531 8.47 2.92 1.29
C LEU A 531 8.05 1.85 2.29
N ILE A 532 8.93 0.87 2.52
CA ILE A 532 8.77 -0.15 3.54
C ILE A 532 9.96 -0.09 4.48
N GLU A 533 9.69 -0.05 5.78
CA GLU A 533 10.72 -0.22 6.78
C GLU A 533 11.02 -1.72 6.95
N PRO A 534 12.27 -2.16 6.73
CA PRO A 534 12.65 -3.54 6.99
C PRO A 534 12.57 -3.81 8.50
N LYS A 535 12.13 -5.00 8.88
CA LYS A 535 12.11 -5.41 10.29
C LYS A 535 13.53 -5.43 10.86
N ARG A 536 13.81 -4.56 11.83
CA ARG A 536 15.09 -4.51 12.56
C ARG A 536 14.92 -5.27 13.89
N TYR A 537 15.67 -6.36 14.06
CA TYR A 537 15.68 -7.11 15.33
C TYR A 537 16.70 -6.56 16.35
N THR A 538 17.51 -5.56 15.97
CA THR A 538 18.61 -5.04 16.78
C THR A 538 18.48 -3.53 17.02
N GLU A 539 18.48 -3.19 18.31
CA GLU A 539 18.77 -1.93 19.01
C GLU A 539 18.07 -0.61 18.60
N LYS A 540 17.22 -0.17 19.55
CA LYS A 540 16.57 1.15 19.72
C LYS A 540 15.64 1.55 18.59
N ASP A 541 14.40 1.88 18.95
CA ASP A 541 13.39 2.56 18.11
C ASP A 541 13.92 3.93 17.66
N THR A 542 14.89 3.92 16.76
CA THR A 542 15.32 5.05 15.95
C THR A 542 14.60 4.95 14.62
N ALA A 543 14.24 6.10 14.04
CA ALA A 543 13.64 6.14 12.71
C ALA A 543 14.46 5.31 11.72
N ALA A 544 13.80 4.59 10.81
CA ALA A 544 14.52 3.77 9.86
C ALA A 544 15.44 4.64 8.96
N ASP A 545 16.75 4.51 9.14
CA ASP A 545 17.74 5.09 8.22
C ASP A 545 17.77 4.44 6.83
N LEU A 546 17.01 3.36 6.63
CA LEU A 546 17.00 2.55 5.42
C LEU A 546 15.59 2.08 5.13
N PHE A 547 15.14 2.32 3.91
CA PHE A 547 13.85 1.93 3.36
C PHE A 547 14.04 0.94 2.22
N LEU A 548 12.99 0.17 1.96
CA LEU A 548 12.84 -0.70 0.81
C LEU A 548 11.76 -0.15 -0.12
N VAL A 549 11.97 -0.26 -1.43
CA VAL A 549 11.09 0.25 -2.48
C VAL A 549 10.84 -0.85 -3.52
N PRO A 550 9.99 -1.86 -3.22
CA PRO A 550 9.82 -3.03 -4.09
C PRO A 550 9.37 -2.70 -5.51
N CYS A 551 8.58 -1.63 -5.69
CA CYS A 551 8.03 -1.26 -7.00
C CYS A 551 9.06 -0.75 -8.02
N ILE A 552 10.28 -0.43 -7.60
CA ILE A 552 11.36 0.04 -8.49
C ILE A 552 12.29 -1.10 -8.95
N VAL A 553 12.23 -2.26 -8.29
CA VAL A 553 13.12 -3.38 -8.57
C VAL A 553 12.75 -4.00 -9.91
N LYS A 554 13.72 -4.09 -10.82
CA LYS A 554 13.53 -4.64 -12.18
C LYS A 554 14.08 -6.05 -12.35
N GLU A 555 14.95 -6.49 -11.44
CA GLU A 555 15.58 -7.81 -11.50
C GLU A 555 14.53 -8.89 -11.20
N LYS A 556 14.41 -9.90 -12.07
CA LYS A 556 13.64 -11.13 -11.79
C LYS A 556 14.45 -12.03 -10.86
N ILE A 557 13.77 -12.94 -10.16
CA ILE A 557 14.43 -13.94 -9.32
C ILE A 557 15.44 -14.74 -10.18
N PRO A 558 16.73 -14.82 -9.79
CA PRO A 558 17.71 -15.62 -10.50
C PRO A 558 17.32 -17.10 -10.57
N GLN A 559 17.58 -17.76 -11.71
CA GLN A 559 17.31 -19.20 -11.86
C GLN A 559 17.96 -20.06 -10.77
N LYS A 560 19.14 -19.64 -10.24
CA LYS A 560 19.81 -20.33 -9.13
C LYS A 560 18.93 -20.40 -7.87
N MET A 561 18.17 -19.34 -7.58
CA MET A 561 17.28 -19.28 -6.42
C MET A 561 15.99 -20.07 -6.66
N HIS A 562 15.47 -20.09 -7.90
CA HIS A 562 14.40 -21.01 -8.27
C HIS A 562 14.77 -22.49 -8.07
N ARG A 563 16.05 -22.86 -8.22
CA ARG A 563 16.53 -24.23 -7.96
C ARG A 563 16.58 -24.60 -6.47
N ASN A 564 16.48 -23.64 -5.56
CA ASN A 564 16.37 -23.93 -4.13
C ASN A 564 14.97 -24.44 -3.75
N VAL A 565 13.96 -24.13 -4.58
CA VAL A 565 12.61 -24.66 -4.48
C VAL A 565 12.57 -26.05 -5.12
N THR A 566 12.55 -27.09 -4.28
CA THR A 566 12.63 -28.49 -4.72
C THR A 566 11.55 -29.34 -4.06
N ASP A 567 11.19 -30.45 -4.70
CA ASP A 567 10.13 -31.34 -4.22
C ASP A 567 10.42 -31.92 -2.83
N ASP A 568 11.68 -32.22 -2.53
CA ASP A 568 12.12 -32.80 -1.26
C ASP A 568 12.17 -31.80 -0.09
N ARG A 569 12.17 -30.49 -0.37
CA ARG A 569 12.42 -29.43 0.63
C ARG A 569 11.33 -28.39 0.77
N THR A 570 10.43 -28.29 -0.20
CA THR A 570 9.45 -27.20 -0.25
C THR A 570 8.00 -27.68 -0.15
N ILE A 571 7.19 -26.96 0.62
CA ILE A 571 5.73 -26.95 0.50
C ILE A 571 5.27 -25.59 -0.02
N CYS A 572 4.14 -25.52 -0.72
CA CYS A 572 3.61 -24.26 -1.22
C CYS A 572 2.12 -24.06 -0.95
N ILE A 573 1.73 -22.81 -0.85
CA ILE A 573 0.36 -22.34 -0.77
C ILE A 573 0.18 -21.23 -1.80
N ALA A 574 -0.97 -21.20 -2.46
CA ALA A 574 -1.33 -20.15 -3.39
C ALA A 574 -2.66 -19.51 -3.02
N TYR A 575 -2.69 -18.18 -3.08
CA TYR A 575 -3.91 -17.39 -3.03
C TYR A 575 -4.32 -17.12 -4.48
N HIS A 576 -5.37 -17.81 -4.91
CA HIS A 576 -5.97 -17.63 -6.23
C HIS A 576 -7.06 -16.59 -6.12
N LEU A 577 -6.82 -15.38 -6.65
CA LEU A 577 -7.80 -14.31 -6.56
C LEU A 577 -9.01 -14.65 -7.43
N LYS A 578 -10.22 -14.45 -6.87
CA LYS A 578 -11.49 -14.60 -7.60
C LYS A 578 -11.79 -13.43 -8.52
N GLU A 579 -11.08 -12.33 -8.28
CA GLU A 579 -11.09 -11.18 -9.16
C GLU A 579 -10.13 -11.46 -10.31
N THR A 580 -10.56 -11.15 -11.53
CA THR A 580 -9.87 -11.55 -12.75
C THR A 580 -8.47 -10.94 -12.85
N VAL A 581 -8.12 -9.94 -12.05
CA VAL A 581 -6.79 -9.31 -12.06
C VAL A 581 -6.28 -8.92 -10.68
N VAL A 582 -4.99 -9.20 -10.48
CA VAL A 582 -4.14 -8.75 -9.37
C VAL A 582 -3.61 -7.36 -9.74
N PRO A 583 -3.94 -6.29 -9.00
CA PRO A 583 -3.31 -4.98 -9.23
C PRO A 583 -1.80 -5.13 -8.99
N SER A 584 -0.94 -4.59 -9.84
CA SER A 584 0.51 -4.70 -9.63
C SER A 584 0.92 -4.16 -8.24
N ALA A 585 0.25 -3.10 -7.77
CA ALA A 585 0.36 -2.56 -6.41
C ALA A 585 0.09 -3.59 -5.30
N LEU A 586 -0.87 -4.51 -5.49
CA LEU A 586 -1.22 -5.54 -4.49
C LEU A 586 -0.03 -6.44 -4.15
N SER A 587 0.74 -6.83 -5.17
CA SER A 587 1.92 -7.69 -5.00
C SER A 587 2.98 -7.03 -4.11
N PHE A 588 3.29 -5.77 -4.39
CA PHE A 588 4.28 -4.99 -3.67
C PHE A 588 3.82 -4.69 -2.23
N LYS A 589 2.53 -4.39 -2.02
CA LYS A 589 1.96 -4.20 -0.67
C LYS A 589 2.03 -5.46 0.17
N LEU A 590 1.73 -6.62 -0.42
CA LEU A 590 1.83 -7.89 0.30
C LEU A 590 3.27 -8.24 0.64
N ILE A 591 4.20 -8.06 -0.30
CA ILE A 591 5.64 -8.21 -0.06
C ILE A 591 6.08 -7.27 1.08
N GLY A 592 5.66 -6.00 1.06
CA GLY A 592 5.92 -5.05 2.13
C GLY A 592 5.41 -5.52 3.49
N ALA A 593 4.14 -5.95 3.54
CA ALA A 593 3.54 -6.49 4.77
C ALA A 593 4.31 -7.71 5.31
N ALA A 594 4.78 -8.60 4.42
CA ALA A 594 5.57 -9.77 4.77
C ALA A 594 6.97 -9.39 5.28
N ILE A 595 7.65 -8.43 4.65
CA ILE A 595 8.99 -7.95 5.09
C ILE A 595 8.93 -7.27 6.46
N SER A 596 7.79 -6.65 6.80
CA SER A 596 7.57 -6.13 8.15
C SER A 596 7.32 -7.23 9.19
N ILE A 597 7.20 -8.50 8.79
CA ILE A 597 7.05 -9.67 9.68
C ILE A 597 8.32 -10.52 9.69
N TRP A 598 8.89 -10.81 8.52
CA TRP A 598 10.09 -11.63 8.35
C TRP A 598 11.23 -10.82 7.75
N PRO A 599 12.47 -10.97 8.27
CA PRO A 599 13.61 -10.27 7.70
C PRO A 599 13.89 -10.80 6.29
N LEU A 600 14.25 -9.90 5.37
CA LEU A 600 14.71 -10.30 4.04
C LEU A 600 16.01 -11.09 4.15
N LYS A 601 16.09 -12.18 3.40
CA LYS A 601 17.31 -12.96 3.27
C LYS A 601 18.39 -12.10 2.62
N VAL A 602 19.62 -12.20 3.13
CA VAL A 602 20.79 -11.52 2.55
C VAL A 602 21.70 -12.56 1.91
N GLU A 603 21.87 -12.49 0.59
CA GLU A 603 22.84 -13.29 -0.15
C GLU A 603 23.83 -12.35 -0.85
N ASP A 604 25.13 -12.68 -0.81
CA ASP A 604 26.18 -11.88 -1.45
C ASP A 604 26.13 -10.37 -1.07
N SER A 605 25.77 -10.08 0.19
CA SER A 605 25.55 -8.71 0.72
C SER A 605 24.40 -7.92 0.06
N ARG A 606 23.45 -8.59 -0.60
CA ARG A 606 22.25 -7.99 -1.17
C ARG A 606 20.99 -8.61 -0.56
N PHE A 607 19.99 -7.78 -0.30
CA PHE A 607 18.67 -8.27 0.06
C PHE A 607 18.04 -9.03 -1.11
N CYS A 608 17.42 -10.17 -0.83
CA CYS A 608 16.71 -10.98 -1.81
C CYS A 608 15.32 -10.41 -2.11
N LEU A 609 15.30 -9.20 -2.69
CA LEU A 609 14.11 -8.49 -3.16
C LEU A 609 14.15 -8.38 -4.68
N PHE A 610 13.08 -8.79 -5.34
CA PHE A 610 12.99 -8.90 -6.80
C PHE A 610 11.67 -8.33 -7.32
N PHE A 611 11.55 -8.17 -8.63
CA PHE A 611 10.30 -7.76 -9.25
C PHE A 611 9.19 -8.78 -8.94
N GLN A 612 8.17 -8.33 -8.20
CA GLN A 612 7.03 -9.14 -7.74
C GLN A 612 7.43 -10.40 -6.95
N ALA A 613 8.58 -10.38 -6.27
CA ALA A 613 9.00 -11.48 -5.42
C ALA A 613 9.97 -11.06 -4.31
N ALA A 614 10.01 -11.84 -3.24
CA ALA A 614 10.96 -11.65 -2.15
C ALA A 614 11.27 -12.99 -1.46
N ILE A 615 12.47 -13.11 -0.90
CA ILE A 615 12.90 -14.24 -0.07
C ILE A 615 13.23 -13.72 1.33
N MET A 616 12.67 -14.35 2.35
CA MET A 616 12.77 -13.97 3.75
C MET A 616 13.18 -15.17 4.59
N ASP A 617 13.85 -14.93 5.70
CA ASP A 617 14.17 -15.98 6.67
C ASP A 617 12.97 -16.17 7.62
N ALA A 618 12.29 -17.31 7.51
CA ALA A 618 11.17 -17.64 8.38
C ALA A 618 11.68 -18.05 9.78
N ASP A 619 12.76 -18.84 9.81
CA ASP A 619 13.59 -19.13 10.98
C ASP A 619 15.02 -19.51 10.57
N LYS A 620 15.79 -20.18 11.44
CA LYS A 620 17.18 -20.60 11.16
C LYS A 620 17.33 -21.65 10.05
N ARG A 621 16.28 -22.40 9.74
CA ARG A 621 16.29 -23.53 8.79
C ARG A 621 15.23 -23.42 7.70
N ASN A 622 14.32 -22.46 7.82
CA ASN A 622 13.18 -22.30 6.92
C ASN A 622 13.22 -20.92 6.25
N GLU A 623 13.08 -20.92 4.93
CA GLU A 623 13.01 -19.72 4.08
C GLU A 623 11.58 -19.58 3.53
N LEU A 624 11.04 -18.36 3.58
CA LEU A 624 9.78 -17.99 2.98
C LEU A 624 10.05 -17.23 1.67
N GLN A 625 9.59 -17.77 0.55
CA GLN A 625 9.61 -17.08 -0.73
C GLN A 625 8.19 -16.72 -1.17
N ILE A 626 7.94 -15.46 -1.49
CA ILE A 626 6.68 -15.00 -2.08
C ILE A 626 6.94 -14.63 -3.53
N HIS A 627 6.07 -15.09 -4.42
CA HIS A 627 6.12 -14.81 -5.85
C HIS A 627 4.71 -14.63 -6.41
N VAL A 628 4.52 -13.65 -7.29
CA VAL A 628 3.24 -13.43 -7.98
C VAL A 628 3.34 -13.91 -9.43
N GLU A 629 2.36 -14.74 -9.82
CA GLU A 629 2.25 -15.33 -11.16
C GLU A 629 0.79 -15.28 -11.62
N GLY A 630 0.49 -14.42 -12.60
CA GLY A 630 -0.87 -14.23 -13.10
C GLY A 630 -1.83 -13.79 -12.00
N GLN A 631 -2.89 -14.58 -11.77
CA GLN A 631 -3.90 -14.35 -10.71
C GLN A 631 -3.54 -15.01 -9.37
N ARG A 632 -2.35 -15.61 -9.27
CA ARG A 632 -1.89 -16.33 -8.09
C ARG A 632 -0.78 -15.58 -7.38
N ILE A 633 -0.94 -15.48 -6.07
CA ILE A 633 0.16 -15.14 -5.16
C ILE A 633 0.60 -16.45 -4.51
N ILE A 634 1.81 -16.90 -4.82
CA ILE A 634 2.33 -18.18 -4.34
C ILE A 634 3.38 -17.92 -3.26
N ALA A 635 3.20 -18.57 -2.12
CA ALA A 635 4.18 -18.61 -1.05
C ALA A 635 4.78 -20.02 -0.95
N TYR A 636 6.11 -20.08 -0.93
CA TYR A 636 6.89 -21.29 -0.77
C TYR A 636 7.55 -21.25 0.61
N LEU A 637 7.40 -22.33 1.38
CA LEU A 637 8.13 -22.53 2.62
C LEU A 637 9.14 -23.65 2.38
N ASN A 638 10.42 -23.29 2.40
CA ASN A 638 11.52 -24.17 2.03
C ASN A 638 12.38 -24.46 3.26
N ASN A 639 12.62 -25.74 3.53
CA ASN A 639 13.54 -26.17 4.58
C ASN A 639 14.93 -26.46 3.99
N ASP A 640 16.00 -26.16 4.72
CA ASP A 640 17.37 -26.42 4.29
C ASP A 640 17.67 -27.91 4.02
N VAL A 641 17.01 -28.82 4.76
CA VAL A 641 17.21 -30.27 4.69
C VAL A 641 16.04 -31.01 4.06
N SER A 642 14.81 -30.85 4.57
CA SER A 642 13.64 -31.61 4.09
C SER A 642 12.31 -30.95 4.43
N LYS A 643 11.33 -31.02 3.52
CA LYS A 643 9.96 -30.52 3.75
C LYS A 643 9.25 -31.21 4.92
N GLN A 644 9.68 -32.41 5.30
CA GLN A 644 9.12 -33.14 6.44
C GLN A 644 9.47 -32.50 7.78
N LEU A 645 10.54 -31.69 7.82
CA LEU A 645 10.99 -30.98 9.02
C LEU A 645 10.31 -29.61 9.21
N ILE A 646 9.46 -29.21 8.28
CA ILE A 646 8.68 -27.98 8.39
C ILE A 646 7.59 -28.20 9.45
N SER A 647 7.71 -27.50 10.58
CA SER A 647 6.69 -27.56 11.64
C SER A 647 5.32 -27.10 11.09
N PRO A 648 4.24 -27.85 11.35
CA PRO A 648 2.88 -27.43 11.02
C PRO A 648 2.51 -26.06 11.62
N ASP A 649 3.05 -25.73 12.79
CA ASP A 649 2.80 -24.46 13.45
C ASP A 649 3.43 -23.27 12.72
N LEU A 650 4.68 -23.43 12.24
CA LEU A 650 5.33 -22.42 11.41
C LEU A 650 4.55 -22.19 10.12
N ALA A 651 4.19 -23.27 9.43
CA ALA A 651 3.43 -23.21 8.18
C ALA A 651 2.06 -22.54 8.39
N THR A 652 1.30 -23.00 9.39
CA THR A 652 -0.04 -22.47 9.69
C THR A 652 0.02 -21.00 10.12
N THR A 653 0.95 -20.63 10.99
CA THR A 653 1.12 -19.22 11.42
C THR A 653 1.53 -18.31 10.26
N THR A 654 2.40 -18.80 9.37
CA THR A 654 2.79 -18.07 8.16
C THR A 654 1.58 -17.86 7.24
N GLN A 655 0.77 -18.89 7.04
CA GLN A 655 -0.48 -18.80 6.27
C GLN A 655 -1.47 -17.82 6.89
N GLU A 656 -1.70 -17.87 8.20
CA GLU A 656 -2.59 -16.95 8.91
C GLU A 656 -2.14 -15.49 8.74
N CYS A 657 -0.85 -15.21 8.92
CA CYS A 657 -0.26 -13.89 8.73
C CYS A 657 -0.45 -13.36 7.29
N LEU A 658 -0.10 -14.17 6.29
CA LEU A 658 -0.25 -13.79 4.88
C LEU A 658 -1.71 -13.61 4.48
N THR A 659 -2.59 -14.49 4.98
CA THR A 659 -4.04 -14.41 4.74
C THR A 659 -4.60 -13.13 5.33
N LEU A 660 -4.28 -12.80 6.58
CA LEU A 660 -4.73 -11.57 7.24
C LEU A 660 -4.19 -10.32 6.53
N ALA A 661 -2.92 -10.31 6.13
CA ALA A 661 -2.32 -9.21 5.39
C ALA A 661 -3.02 -8.98 4.05
N LEU A 662 -3.16 -10.05 3.25
CA LEU A 662 -3.85 -10.00 1.96
C LEU A 662 -5.30 -9.56 2.12
N GLY A 663 -5.99 -10.09 3.14
CA GLY A 663 -7.35 -9.70 3.51
C GLY A 663 -7.50 -8.21 3.78
N ARG A 664 -6.62 -7.63 4.60
CA ARG A 664 -6.63 -6.20 4.91
C ARG A 664 -6.36 -5.35 3.68
N ILE A 665 -5.39 -5.74 2.85
CA ILE A 665 -5.07 -5.01 1.62
C ILE A 665 -6.24 -5.07 0.63
N LEU A 666 -6.84 -6.24 0.43
CA LEU A 666 -8.00 -6.38 -0.44
C LEU A 666 -9.25 -5.70 0.13
N GLN A 667 -9.42 -5.65 1.45
CA GLN A 667 -10.47 -4.84 2.09
C GLN A 667 -10.25 -3.35 1.89
N PHE A 668 -9.00 -2.87 1.96
CA PHE A 668 -8.66 -1.49 1.61
C PHE A 668 -9.11 -1.18 0.19
N TYR A 669 -8.76 -2.05 -0.77
CA TYR A 669 -9.25 -1.93 -2.13
C TYR A 669 -10.79 -1.96 -2.14
N ARG A 670 -11.46 -2.97 -1.56
CA ARG A 670 -12.93 -3.08 -1.52
C ARG A 670 -13.69 -1.97 -0.79
N ARG A 671 -13.11 -1.24 0.16
CA ARG A 671 -13.75 -0.04 0.74
C ARG A 671 -13.93 1.05 -0.33
N CYS A 672 -13.11 1.07 -1.37
CA CYS A 672 -13.34 1.86 -2.58
C CYS A 672 -14.50 1.33 -3.46
N PHE A 673 -15.00 0.11 -3.21
CA PHE A 673 -16.01 -0.62 -4.00
C PHE A 673 -17.43 -0.55 -3.39
N GLY A 674 -17.66 0.29 -2.38
CA GLY A 674 -18.99 0.81 -2.05
C GLY A 674 -20.00 -0.14 -1.37
N LYS A 675 -19.63 -1.33 -0.89
CA LYS A 675 -20.53 -2.18 -0.08
C LYS A 675 -19.97 -2.44 1.32
N GLN A 676 -20.64 -1.88 2.33
CA GLN A 676 -20.44 -2.22 3.74
C GLN A 676 -21.18 -3.52 4.11
N SER A 677 -20.86 -4.62 3.44
CA SER A 677 -21.21 -5.95 3.96
C SER A 677 -19.95 -6.56 4.55
N HIS A 678 -20.07 -7.08 5.78
CA HIS A 678 -19.07 -7.96 6.38
C HIS A 678 -18.96 -9.22 5.51
N HIS A 679 -18.15 -9.16 4.46
CA HIS A 679 -17.85 -10.30 3.61
C HIS A 679 -16.82 -11.18 4.30
N LEU A 680 -17.01 -12.50 4.25
CA LEU A 680 -15.99 -13.43 4.69
C LEU A 680 -14.78 -13.33 3.74
N MET A 681 -13.59 -13.54 4.30
CA MET A 681 -12.34 -13.64 3.54
C MET A 681 -12.42 -14.63 2.36
N SER A 682 -13.26 -15.66 2.46
CA SER A 682 -13.54 -16.63 1.40
C SER A 682 -14.11 -16.03 0.11
N ASP A 683 -14.65 -14.80 0.16
CA ASP A 683 -15.24 -14.13 -1.00
C ASP A 683 -14.20 -13.40 -1.85
N LEU A 684 -12.94 -13.37 -1.42
CA LEU A 684 -11.84 -12.61 -2.04
C LEU A 684 -10.93 -13.49 -2.90
N PHE A 685 -10.57 -14.64 -2.37
CA PHE A 685 -9.66 -15.58 -3.00
C PHE A 685 -9.97 -17.01 -2.55
N ASP A 686 -9.57 -17.97 -3.37
CA ASP A 686 -9.49 -19.36 -2.98
C ASP A 686 -8.07 -19.69 -2.53
N ILE A 687 -7.96 -20.60 -1.57
CA ILE A 687 -6.67 -21.12 -1.10
C ILE A 687 -6.43 -22.45 -1.80
N GLU A 688 -5.28 -22.55 -2.44
CA GLU A 688 -4.73 -23.76 -3.03
C GLU A 688 -3.47 -24.16 -2.26
N VAL A 689 -3.24 -25.46 -2.09
CA VAL A 689 -2.00 -25.99 -1.49
C VAL A 689 -1.31 -26.88 -2.52
N GLY A 690 0.01 -27.07 -2.41
CA GLY A 690 0.71 -27.82 -3.43
C GLY A 690 2.12 -28.27 -3.08
N GLU A 691 2.72 -28.90 -4.08
CA GLU A 691 4.10 -29.38 -4.09
C GLU A 691 4.82 -28.98 -5.37
N ILE A 692 6.12 -29.20 -5.41
CA ILE A 692 6.96 -28.97 -6.58
C ILE A 692 7.09 -30.27 -7.38
N CYS A 693 6.86 -30.20 -8.69
CA CYS A 693 7.03 -31.31 -9.61
C CYS A 693 7.92 -30.87 -10.78
N ASN A 694 9.12 -31.45 -10.89
CA ASN A 694 10.09 -31.13 -11.97
C ASN A 694 10.35 -29.61 -12.11
N GLY A 695 10.45 -28.90 -10.97
CA GLY A 695 10.65 -27.46 -10.93
C GLY A 695 9.41 -26.61 -11.25
N LYS A 696 8.23 -27.22 -11.39
CA LYS A 696 6.94 -26.53 -11.56
C LYS A 696 6.07 -26.69 -10.33
N THR A 697 5.27 -25.67 -10.03
CA THR A 697 4.33 -25.68 -8.91
C THR A 697 3.06 -26.44 -9.31
N CYS A 698 2.71 -27.49 -8.56
CA CYS A 698 1.49 -28.26 -8.74
C CYS A 698 0.54 -27.98 -7.58
N LEU A 699 -0.61 -27.35 -7.88
CA LEU A 699 -1.57 -26.86 -6.89
C LEU A 699 -2.85 -27.70 -6.92
N ILE A 700 -3.50 -27.81 -5.77
CA ILE A 700 -4.83 -28.40 -5.59
C ILE A 700 -5.66 -27.51 -4.66
N PRO A 701 -6.96 -27.28 -4.92
CA PRO A 701 -7.81 -26.52 -4.01
C PRO A 701 -7.81 -27.13 -2.60
N LEU A 702 -7.70 -26.28 -1.57
CA LEU A 702 -7.65 -26.73 -0.17
C LEU A 702 -8.86 -27.60 0.22
N SER A 703 -10.04 -27.29 -0.30
CA SER A 703 -11.27 -28.05 -0.09
C SER A 703 -11.20 -29.48 -0.62
N GLU A 704 -10.41 -29.72 -1.66
CA GLU A 704 -10.16 -31.05 -2.22
C GLU A 704 -9.00 -31.75 -1.52
N ALA A 705 -7.93 -31.02 -1.21
CA ALA A 705 -6.78 -31.56 -0.48
C ALA A 705 -7.21 -32.19 0.86
N LYS A 706 -8.18 -31.57 1.56
CA LYS A 706 -8.76 -32.11 2.81
C LYS A 706 -9.52 -33.44 2.64
N LYS A 707 -9.96 -33.78 1.42
CA LYS A 707 -10.80 -34.96 1.14
C LYS A 707 -10.03 -36.14 0.56
N LYS A 708 -8.83 -35.91 0.02
CA LYS A 708 -8.04 -36.90 -0.72
C LYS A 708 -6.72 -37.11 0.01
N ALA A 709 -6.26 -38.36 0.13
CA ALA A 709 -4.92 -38.66 0.65
C ALA A 709 -3.81 -38.39 -0.38
N GLN A 710 -4.17 -38.50 -1.67
CA GLN A 710 -3.27 -38.28 -2.79
C GLN A 710 -4.01 -37.60 -3.94
N TRP A 711 -3.28 -36.84 -4.77
CA TRP A 711 -3.82 -36.30 -6.02
C TRP A 711 -2.86 -36.49 -7.18
N ARG A 712 -3.41 -36.56 -8.40
CA ARG A 712 -2.63 -36.59 -9.64
C ARG A 712 -2.54 -35.17 -10.19
N CYS A 713 -1.33 -34.67 -10.40
CA CYS A 713 -1.12 -33.35 -11.00
C CYS A 713 -1.26 -33.41 -12.54
N GLU A 714 -1.26 -32.24 -13.18
CA GLU A 714 -1.34 -32.10 -14.64
C GLU A 714 -0.19 -32.80 -15.38
N ASN A 715 0.98 -32.92 -14.73
CA ASN A 715 2.13 -33.66 -15.26
C ASN A 715 2.01 -35.19 -15.06
N GLY A 716 0.89 -35.69 -14.55
CA GLY A 716 0.62 -37.11 -14.35
C GLY A 716 1.26 -37.73 -13.10
N LYS A 717 2.06 -36.99 -12.33
CA LYS A 717 2.66 -37.43 -11.06
C LYS A 717 1.62 -37.48 -9.95
N ILE A 718 1.75 -38.46 -9.06
CA ILE A 718 0.91 -38.60 -7.86
C ILE A 718 1.64 -37.96 -6.68
N HIS A 719 0.95 -37.07 -5.97
CA HIS A 719 1.44 -36.34 -4.80
C HIS A 719 0.62 -36.72 -3.57
N GLU A 720 1.25 -36.68 -2.39
CA GLU A 720 0.59 -36.90 -1.10
C GLU A 720 0.09 -35.57 -0.51
N THR A 721 -1.15 -35.52 -0.02
CA THR A 721 -1.72 -34.28 0.55
C THR A 721 -1.23 -34.00 1.97
N LYS A 722 -0.57 -34.95 2.63
CA LYS A 722 -0.11 -34.84 4.02
C LYS A 722 0.76 -33.60 4.24
N CYS A 723 1.84 -33.43 3.47
CA CYS A 723 2.79 -32.32 3.65
C CYS A 723 2.20 -30.96 3.27
N PRO A 724 1.50 -30.79 2.14
CA PRO A 724 0.84 -29.52 1.81
C PRO A 724 -0.25 -29.10 2.81
N LEU A 725 -0.89 -30.05 3.49
CA LEU A 725 -1.85 -29.74 4.55
C LEU A 725 -1.19 -29.19 5.82
N ASN A 726 0.14 -29.24 5.97
CA ASN A 726 0.89 -28.55 7.04
C ASN A 726 0.53 -27.05 7.14
N TRP A 727 0.19 -26.42 6.01
CA TRP A 727 -0.26 -25.03 5.96
C TRP A 727 -1.58 -24.74 6.70
N VAL A 728 -2.41 -25.75 6.94
CA VAL A 728 -3.77 -25.60 7.46
C VAL A 728 -4.08 -26.67 8.50
N PHE A 729 -3.09 -27.04 9.32
CA PHE A 729 -3.32 -28.00 10.39
C PHE A 729 -4.38 -27.49 11.36
N GLU A 730 -5.31 -28.36 11.73
CA GLU A 730 -6.28 -28.05 12.77
C GLU A 730 -5.56 -28.03 14.13
N LYS A 731 -5.05 -26.84 14.51
CA LYS A 731 -4.49 -26.54 15.85
C LYS A 731 -5.44 -26.97 17.00
N ASN A 732 -6.73 -27.20 16.70
CA ASN A 732 -7.78 -27.54 17.65
C ASN A 732 -8.14 -29.04 17.74
N LYS A 733 -7.47 -29.95 17.02
CA LYS A 733 -7.68 -31.40 17.24
C LYS A 733 -7.06 -31.82 18.58
N LYS A 734 -7.86 -31.73 19.65
CA LYS A 734 -7.48 -32.17 21.01
C LYS A 734 -7.07 -33.64 21.10
N HIS A 735 -7.45 -34.47 20.12
CA HIS A 735 -7.20 -35.91 20.12
C HIS A 735 -6.62 -36.38 18.78
N CYS A 736 -5.72 -37.37 18.84
CA CYS A 736 -5.27 -38.09 17.67
C CYS A 736 -6.36 -39.04 17.14
N ASP A 737 -6.35 -39.32 15.83
CA ASP A 737 -7.20 -40.36 15.27
C ASP A 737 -6.91 -41.71 15.96
N SER A 738 -7.92 -42.58 16.06
CA SER A 738 -7.83 -43.88 16.73
C SER A 738 -6.73 -44.81 16.21
N ASN A 739 -6.22 -44.55 15.00
CA ASN A 739 -5.16 -45.33 14.33
C ASN A 739 -3.77 -44.64 14.39
N CYS A 740 -3.61 -43.60 15.22
CA CYS A 740 -2.34 -42.87 15.33
C CYS A 740 -1.23 -43.79 15.88
N LYS A 741 -0.09 -43.85 15.18
CA LYS A 741 1.06 -44.67 15.57
C LYS A 741 2.02 -43.98 16.56
N GLY A 742 1.67 -42.79 17.06
CA GLY A 742 2.56 -41.96 17.88
C GLY A 742 3.43 -41.01 17.05
N LEU A 743 4.48 -40.47 17.66
CA LEU A 743 5.50 -39.66 16.96
C LEU A 743 6.31 -40.52 15.97
N GLU A 744 6.82 -39.88 14.92
CA GLU A 744 7.65 -40.55 13.91
C GLU A 744 9.02 -40.97 14.48
N THR A 745 9.63 -42.03 13.94
CA THR A 745 10.84 -42.67 14.50
C THR A 745 12.02 -41.70 14.65
N GLU A 746 12.11 -40.71 13.77
CA GLU A 746 13.15 -39.67 13.78
C GLU A 746 12.92 -38.64 14.90
N THR A 747 11.68 -38.24 15.17
CA THR A 747 11.35 -37.37 16.30
C THR A 747 11.68 -38.03 17.64
N LEU A 748 11.53 -39.36 17.73
CA LEU A 748 11.75 -40.09 18.98
C LEU A 748 13.19 -40.05 19.50
N VAL A 749 14.17 -39.79 18.63
CA VAL A 749 15.58 -39.70 19.07
C VAL A 749 15.97 -38.29 19.52
N LEU A 750 15.11 -37.28 19.29
CA LEU A 750 15.38 -35.90 19.69
C LEU A 750 15.28 -35.71 21.20
N ARG A 751 16.04 -34.72 21.70
CA ARG A 751 16.03 -34.27 23.10
C ARG A 751 14.87 -33.28 23.31
N PRO A 752 13.97 -33.51 24.28
CA PRO A 752 12.95 -32.54 24.66
C PRO A 752 13.57 -31.28 25.27
N ASP A 753 13.04 -30.10 24.89
CA ASP A 753 13.39 -28.83 25.54
C ASP A 753 12.44 -28.50 26.71
N ASP A 754 12.66 -27.34 27.34
CA ASP A 754 11.87 -26.91 28.51
C ASP A 754 10.39 -26.63 28.15
N GLN A 755 10.09 -26.20 26.93
CA GLN A 755 8.72 -25.93 26.47
C GLN A 755 7.93 -27.23 26.27
N HIS A 756 8.58 -28.26 25.73
CA HIS A 756 7.99 -29.60 25.65
C HIS A 756 7.57 -30.12 27.03
N PHE A 757 8.34 -29.84 28.09
CA PHE A 757 7.96 -30.25 29.45
C PHE A 757 6.78 -29.47 30.01
N VAL A 758 6.66 -28.17 29.71
CA VAL A 758 5.48 -27.37 30.08
C VAL A 758 4.23 -27.94 29.44
N GLN A 759 4.25 -28.20 28.14
CA GLN A 759 3.12 -28.78 27.43
C GLN A 759 2.79 -30.18 27.96
N LEU A 760 3.81 -30.99 28.23
CA LEU A 760 3.61 -32.34 28.76
C LEU A 760 2.98 -32.32 30.15
N ALA A 761 3.48 -31.48 31.06
CA ALA A 761 2.92 -31.32 32.40
C ALA A 761 1.44 -30.86 32.35
N ARG A 762 1.10 -29.95 31.41
CA ARG A 762 -0.29 -29.52 31.19
C ARG A 762 -1.19 -30.66 30.70
N THR A 763 -0.63 -31.56 29.91
CA THR A 763 -1.37 -32.65 29.26
C THR A 763 -1.56 -33.86 30.17
N ILE A 764 -0.54 -34.26 30.94
CA ILE A 764 -0.60 -35.42 31.85
C ILE A 764 -1.57 -35.16 33.01
N GLY A 765 -1.50 -33.97 33.60
CA GLY A 765 -2.25 -33.65 34.81
C GLY A 765 -1.76 -34.42 36.05
N ILE A 766 -2.12 -33.92 37.24
CA ILE A 766 -1.55 -34.43 38.49
C ILE A 766 -1.89 -35.89 38.79
N GLY A 767 -3.07 -36.36 38.34
CA GLY A 767 -3.57 -37.70 38.64
C GLY A 767 -2.77 -38.83 37.98
N ASP A 768 -2.28 -38.60 36.75
CA ASP A 768 -1.51 -39.60 36.00
C ASP A 768 0.01 -39.42 36.23
N PHE A 769 0.44 -38.29 36.83
CA PHE A 769 1.85 -37.94 36.94
C PHE A 769 2.67 -38.88 37.82
N TYR A 770 2.12 -39.40 38.93
CA TYR A 770 2.86 -40.34 39.79
C TYR A 770 3.28 -41.60 39.02
N ASN A 771 2.32 -42.26 38.37
CA ASN A 771 2.62 -43.48 37.60
C ASN A 771 3.57 -43.18 36.45
N PHE A 772 3.36 -42.06 35.75
CA PHE A 772 4.25 -41.61 34.69
C PHE A 772 5.69 -41.39 35.19
N PHE A 773 5.84 -40.75 36.35
CA PHE A 773 7.14 -40.44 36.96
C PHE A 773 7.90 -41.71 37.35
N ILE A 774 7.20 -42.72 37.90
CA ILE A 774 7.80 -44.03 38.19
C ILE A 774 8.21 -44.76 36.91
N GLU A 775 7.38 -44.73 35.86
CA GLU A 775 7.69 -45.34 34.55
C GLU A 775 8.86 -44.66 33.82
N LEU A 776 9.17 -43.41 34.18
CA LEU A 776 10.38 -42.72 33.73
C LEU A 776 11.66 -43.22 34.41
N GLY A 777 11.55 -44.13 35.40
CA GLY A 777 12.66 -44.69 36.18
C GLY A 777 13.00 -43.88 37.43
N MET A 778 12.11 -43.00 37.89
CA MET A 778 12.29 -42.23 39.12
C MET A 778 11.79 -43.01 40.33
N GLU A 779 12.35 -42.72 41.51
CA GLU A 779 11.96 -43.42 42.74
C GLU A 779 10.81 -42.71 43.45
N LYS A 780 10.06 -43.46 44.27
CA LYS A 780 9.02 -42.87 45.13
C LYS A 780 9.59 -41.82 46.07
N ALA A 781 10.82 -42.01 46.57
CA ALA A 781 11.48 -41.03 47.42
C ALA A 781 11.73 -39.70 46.70
N ASP A 782 12.07 -39.73 45.40
CA ASP A 782 12.23 -38.54 44.56
C ASP A 782 10.88 -37.80 44.45
N TYR A 783 9.79 -38.54 44.21
CA TYR A 783 8.44 -38.00 44.14
C TYR A 783 7.99 -37.35 45.46
N ASP A 784 8.19 -38.03 46.59
CA ASP A 784 7.79 -37.53 47.91
C ASP A 784 8.58 -36.26 48.28
N ASN A 785 9.87 -36.20 47.92
CA ASN A 785 10.72 -35.02 48.10
C ASN A 785 10.26 -33.83 47.25
N LEU A 786 9.93 -34.07 45.97
CA LEU A 786 9.37 -33.06 45.08
C LEU A 786 8.02 -32.56 45.59
N ASN A 787 7.14 -33.48 46.00
CA ASN A 787 5.82 -33.13 46.50
C ASN A 787 5.96 -32.26 47.75
N PHE A 788 6.82 -32.64 48.70
CA PHE A 788 7.09 -31.81 49.89
C PHE A 788 7.58 -30.39 49.55
N ARG A 789 8.37 -30.23 48.48
CA ARG A 789 8.92 -28.92 48.07
C ARG A 789 7.95 -28.07 47.26
N TYR A 790 7.09 -28.68 46.45
CA TYR A 790 6.30 -27.99 45.41
C TYR A 790 4.78 -28.24 45.51
N PHE A 791 4.27 -28.86 46.60
CA PHE A 791 2.86 -29.25 46.73
C PHE A 791 1.85 -28.10 46.51
N SER A 792 2.26 -26.85 46.72
CA SER A 792 1.38 -25.69 46.59
C SER A 792 0.91 -25.48 45.15
N ASN A 793 1.76 -25.79 44.17
CA ASN A 793 1.44 -25.62 42.75
C ASN A 793 1.69 -26.94 41.97
N PRO A 794 0.62 -27.64 41.57
CA PRO A 794 0.73 -28.91 40.84
C PRO A 794 1.52 -28.82 39.53
N MET A 795 1.48 -27.68 38.83
CA MET A 795 2.21 -27.49 37.57
C MET A 795 3.72 -27.38 37.83
N ASP A 796 4.13 -26.58 38.80
CA ASP A 796 5.54 -26.44 39.17
C ASP A 796 6.11 -27.75 39.71
N PHE A 797 5.33 -28.49 40.51
CA PHE A 797 5.67 -29.83 40.96
C PHE A 797 5.96 -30.79 39.80
N MET A 798 5.05 -30.86 38.82
CA MET A 798 5.22 -31.75 37.66
C MET A 798 6.41 -31.34 36.78
N LEU A 799 6.59 -30.03 36.57
CA LEU A 799 7.72 -29.48 35.82
C LEU A 799 9.05 -29.81 36.47
N MET A 800 9.16 -29.59 37.78
CA MET A 800 10.39 -29.90 38.53
C MET A 800 10.68 -31.39 38.53
N GLY A 801 9.66 -32.25 38.55
CA GLY A 801 9.85 -33.69 38.36
C GLY A 801 10.40 -34.05 36.98
N LEU A 802 9.83 -33.51 35.90
CA LEU A 802 10.35 -33.72 34.54
C LEU A 802 11.79 -33.25 34.39
N PHE A 803 12.13 -32.15 35.04
CA PHE A 803 13.47 -31.61 35.06
C PHE A 803 14.45 -32.47 35.87
N GLU A 804 14.08 -32.92 37.07
CA GLU A 804 14.90 -33.83 37.87
C GLU A 804 15.13 -35.16 37.14
N TRP A 805 14.12 -35.66 36.44
CA TRP A 805 14.28 -36.83 35.57
C TRP A 805 15.31 -36.60 34.46
N ARG A 806 15.24 -35.46 33.77
CA ARG A 806 16.21 -35.12 32.73
C ARG A 806 17.62 -35.07 33.30
N ASP A 807 17.82 -34.36 34.40
CA ASP A 807 19.12 -34.18 35.03
C ASP A 807 19.70 -35.52 35.52
N LYS A 808 18.88 -36.38 36.14
CA LYS A 808 19.27 -37.73 36.60
C LYS A 808 19.62 -38.65 35.43
N THR A 809 18.82 -38.60 34.36
CA THR A 809 19.08 -39.37 33.13
C THR A 809 20.40 -38.98 32.49
N GLU A 810 20.69 -37.66 32.44
CA GLU A 810 21.92 -37.13 31.86
C GLU A 810 23.15 -37.37 32.74
N SER A 811 23.00 -37.38 34.07
CA SER A 811 24.09 -37.76 34.99
C SER A 811 24.48 -39.23 34.86
N ASP A 812 23.55 -40.10 34.49
CA ASP A 812 23.78 -41.53 34.24
C ASP A 812 24.36 -41.82 32.84
N GLN A 813 24.92 -40.80 32.17
CA GLN A 813 25.46 -40.86 30.79
C GLN A 813 24.45 -41.31 29.73
N MET A 814 23.14 -41.16 29.99
CA MET A 814 22.09 -41.43 29.01
C MET A 814 21.45 -40.13 28.50
N THR A 815 21.01 -40.11 27.24
CA THR A 815 20.29 -38.96 26.70
C THR A 815 18.80 -39.02 27.05
N ALA A 816 18.27 -37.94 27.62
CA ALA A 816 16.82 -37.74 27.75
C ALA A 816 16.23 -37.53 26.35
N THR A 817 15.36 -38.44 25.90
CA THR A 817 14.80 -38.44 24.53
C THR A 817 13.27 -38.56 24.55
N PHE A 818 12.62 -38.09 23.49
CA PHE A 818 11.17 -38.30 23.31
C PHE A 818 10.77 -39.77 23.33
N ARG A 819 11.66 -40.69 22.93
CA ARG A 819 11.45 -42.14 23.06
C ARG A 819 11.18 -42.57 24.48
N LYS A 820 11.96 -42.08 25.46
CA LYS A 820 11.77 -42.42 26.88
C LYS A 820 10.45 -41.87 27.41
N LEU A 821 10.13 -40.60 27.12
CA LEU A 821 8.84 -39.99 27.47
C LEU A 821 7.65 -40.76 26.87
N GLN A 822 7.72 -41.10 25.58
CA GLN A 822 6.66 -41.84 24.90
C GLN A 822 6.50 -43.26 25.46
N THR A 823 7.59 -43.90 25.86
CA THR A 823 7.57 -45.25 26.46
C THR A 823 6.86 -45.22 27.81
N ALA A 824 7.22 -44.27 28.68
CA ALA A 824 6.54 -44.08 29.97
C ALA A 824 5.06 -43.70 29.81
N LEU A 825 4.73 -42.82 28.86
CA LEU A 825 3.34 -42.49 28.52
C LEU A 825 2.56 -43.68 27.99
N LYS A 826 3.19 -44.58 27.23
CA LYS A 826 2.55 -45.79 26.73
C LYS A 826 2.25 -46.78 27.87
N ALA A 827 3.12 -46.87 28.86
CA ALA A 827 2.92 -47.72 30.03
C ALA A 827 1.71 -47.29 30.87
N ILE A 828 1.39 -46.00 30.91
CA ILE A 828 0.18 -45.47 31.58
C ILE A 828 -1.03 -45.29 30.63
N GLU A 829 -1.01 -45.94 29.46
CA GLU A 829 -2.09 -45.85 28.45
C GLU A 829 -2.38 -44.42 27.92
N ARG A 830 -1.38 -43.54 27.95
CA ARG A 830 -1.44 -42.13 27.47
C ARG A 830 -0.50 -41.85 26.29
N GLN A 831 -0.26 -42.86 25.44
CA GLN A 831 0.69 -42.79 24.32
C GLN A 831 0.51 -41.60 23.35
N HIS A 832 -0.70 -41.01 23.30
CA HIS A 832 -1.01 -39.88 22.41
C HIS A 832 -0.73 -38.50 23.01
N TYR A 833 -0.40 -38.39 24.30
CA TYR A 833 -0.06 -37.09 24.91
C TYR A 833 1.18 -36.48 24.27
N MET A 834 2.15 -37.30 23.85
CA MET A 834 3.31 -36.82 23.10
C MET A 834 2.96 -36.21 21.74
N CYS A 835 1.89 -36.69 21.09
CA CYS A 835 1.45 -36.13 19.83
C CYS A 835 0.84 -34.75 20.00
N GLN A 836 0.23 -34.46 21.16
CA GLN A 836 -0.28 -33.14 21.49
C GLN A 836 0.85 -32.18 21.84
N VAL A 837 1.79 -32.63 22.69
CA VAL A 837 3.00 -31.88 23.05
C VAL A 837 3.76 -31.43 21.81
N HIS A 838 4.03 -32.34 20.86
CA HIS A 838 4.76 -31.98 19.65
C HIS A 838 3.95 -31.13 18.64
N ARG A 839 2.61 -31.06 18.76
CA ARG A 839 1.74 -30.27 17.87
C ARG A 839 1.52 -28.83 18.34
N GLU A 840 1.68 -28.57 19.63
CA GLU A 840 1.54 -27.22 20.22
C GLU A 840 2.88 -26.46 20.21
N ASP A 841 3.94 -27.09 19.69
CA ASP A 841 5.28 -26.54 19.63
C ASP A 841 5.41 -25.52 18.48
N HIS A 842 5.31 -24.26 18.92
CA HIS A 842 5.61 -23.00 18.24
C HIS A 842 4.40 -22.11 17.94
N THR A 843 3.79 -21.58 18.99
CA THR A 843 2.87 -20.44 18.86
C THR A 843 3.47 -19.12 19.35
N LEU A 844 3.27 -18.10 18.48
CA LEU A 844 3.21 -16.64 18.71
C LEU A 844 4.46 -15.81 18.34
N VAL A 845 4.68 -15.62 17.03
CA VAL A 845 5.07 -14.29 16.50
C VAL A 845 3.80 -13.62 15.98
N GLU A 846 3.03 -13.02 16.89
CA GLU A 846 1.93 -12.13 16.54
C GLU A 846 2.40 -10.69 16.78
N LYS A 847 2.16 -9.82 15.79
CA LYS A 847 2.51 -8.39 15.86
C LYS A 847 1.70 -7.71 16.96
N ALA A 848 2.37 -7.33 18.03
CA ALA A 848 1.86 -6.40 19.01
C ALA A 848 2.01 -4.94 18.51
N HIS A 849 1.11 -4.06 18.95
CA HIS A 849 1.19 -2.61 18.72
C HIS A 849 2.54 -2.05 19.21
N SER A 850 3.00 -0.91 18.67
CA SER A 850 4.32 -0.33 18.98
C SER A 850 4.64 -0.27 20.49
N ARG A 851 3.67 0.14 21.33
CA ARG A 851 3.80 0.21 22.80
C ARG A 851 3.99 -1.14 23.50
N LEU A 852 3.54 -2.24 22.89
CA LEU A 852 3.65 -3.58 23.48
C LEU A 852 5.02 -4.23 23.23
N GLN A 853 5.88 -3.59 22.42
CA GLN A 853 7.27 -3.98 22.18
C GLN A 853 8.25 -3.34 23.18
N ASP A 854 7.75 -2.47 24.07
CA ASP A 854 8.56 -1.87 25.14
C ASP A 854 8.92 -2.90 26.21
N VAL A 855 10.04 -2.67 26.89
CA VAL A 855 10.46 -3.44 28.06
C VAL A 855 9.63 -2.97 29.25
N PRO A 856 9.03 -3.88 30.05
CA PRO A 856 8.25 -3.47 31.21
C PRO A 856 9.10 -2.68 32.21
N SER A 857 8.54 -1.58 32.73
CA SER A 857 9.25 -0.73 33.70
C SER A 857 9.44 -1.46 35.04
N ASP A 858 10.41 -1.00 35.84
CA ASP A 858 10.59 -1.53 37.19
C ASP A 858 9.33 -1.35 38.05
N ASP A 859 8.59 -0.25 37.85
CA ASP A 859 7.31 -0.01 38.53
C ASP A 859 6.27 -1.09 38.22
N VAL A 860 6.24 -1.60 36.98
CA VAL A 860 5.33 -2.68 36.57
C VAL A 860 5.76 -4.00 37.21
N ILE A 861 7.06 -4.31 37.22
CA ILE A 861 7.59 -5.53 37.87
C ILE A 861 7.35 -5.49 39.39
N ASN A 862 7.65 -4.36 40.03
CA ASN A 862 7.43 -4.14 41.46
C ASN A 862 5.93 -4.25 41.78
N SER A 863 5.06 -3.62 40.97
CA SER A 863 3.61 -3.71 41.16
C SER A 863 3.06 -5.12 41.01
N LEU A 864 3.55 -5.90 40.04
CA LEU A 864 3.15 -7.30 39.85
C LEU A 864 3.50 -8.16 41.08
N THR A 865 4.64 -7.87 41.69
CA THR A 865 5.18 -8.59 42.84
C THR A 865 4.53 -8.16 44.16
N GLU A 866 4.57 -6.86 44.49
CA GLU A 866 4.07 -6.30 45.75
C GLU A 866 2.57 -6.53 45.94
N LYS A 867 1.80 -6.43 44.84
CA LYS A 867 0.35 -6.67 44.84
C LYS A 867 -0.01 -8.14 44.68
N LYS A 868 0.98 -9.05 44.61
CA LYS A 868 0.80 -10.52 44.54
C LYS A 868 -0.10 -10.97 43.37
N LEU A 869 0.08 -10.38 42.19
CA LEU A 869 -0.86 -10.53 41.06
C LEU A 869 -0.63 -11.78 40.19
N ILE A 870 0.45 -12.52 40.42
CA ILE A 870 0.88 -13.65 39.58
C ILE A 870 0.50 -15.01 40.17
N GLY A 871 0.40 -15.13 41.51
CA GLY A 871 0.13 -16.41 42.18
C GLY A 871 1.40 -17.20 42.46
N ASP A 872 1.31 -18.53 42.53
CA ASP A 872 2.37 -19.46 42.95
C ASP A 872 2.98 -20.28 41.80
N CYS A 873 2.80 -19.84 40.55
CA CYS A 873 3.26 -20.52 39.32
C CYS A 873 4.65 -20.06 38.86
N ILE A 874 5.65 -20.20 39.73
CA ILE A 874 6.98 -19.60 39.60
C ILE A 874 7.79 -20.33 38.53
N VAL A 875 7.82 -21.66 38.58
CA VAL A 875 8.58 -22.48 37.61
C VAL A 875 7.93 -22.39 36.24
N HIS A 876 6.59 -22.52 36.15
CA HIS A 876 5.88 -22.39 34.88
C HIS A 876 6.07 -20.99 34.26
N LEU A 877 6.00 -19.92 35.05
CA LEU A 877 6.25 -18.57 34.54
C LEU A 877 7.67 -18.39 34.01
N GLY A 878 8.68 -18.88 34.75
CA GLY A 878 10.08 -18.78 34.32
C GLY A 878 10.31 -19.40 32.94
N VAL A 879 9.75 -20.59 32.69
CA VAL A 879 9.87 -21.28 31.39
C VAL A 879 9.12 -20.54 30.28
N GLU A 880 7.92 -20.03 30.54
CA GLU A 880 7.13 -19.25 29.56
C GLU A 880 7.80 -17.92 29.19
N LEU A 881 8.58 -17.35 30.11
CA LEU A 881 9.42 -16.17 29.86
C LEU A 881 10.71 -16.53 29.09
N GLY A 882 11.02 -17.81 28.95
CA GLY A 882 12.21 -18.33 28.25
C GLY A 882 13.44 -18.47 29.14
N LEU A 883 13.32 -18.36 30.46
CA LEU A 883 14.47 -18.55 31.35
C LEU A 883 14.91 -20.01 31.35
N SER A 884 16.23 -20.22 31.41
CA SER A 884 16.79 -21.57 31.57
C SER A 884 16.42 -22.13 32.93
N ILE A 885 16.32 -23.45 33.02
CA ILE A 885 16.11 -24.13 34.30
C ILE A 885 17.15 -23.75 35.36
N GLY A 886 18.41 -23.54 34.97
CA GLY A 886 19.48 -23.14 35.88
C GLY A 886 19.14 -21.83 36.60
N ASN A 887 18.66 -20.84 35.83
CA ASN A 887 18.23 -19.54 36.38
C ASN A 887 17.03 -19.69 37.31
N ILE A 888 16.08 -20.57 36.97
CA ILE A 888 14.90 -20.83 37.80
C ILE A 888 15.31 -21.49 39.13
N LYS A 889 16.12 -22.55 39.09
CA LYS A 889 16.64 -23.25 40.28
C LYS A 889 17.44 -22.32 41.19
N GLU A 890 18.28 -21.47 40.62
CA GLU A 890 19.03 -20.47 41.36
C GLU A 890 18.10 -19.47 42.07
N THR A 891 17.06 -18.98 41.37
CA THR A 891 16.06 -18.08 41.96
C THR A 891 15.36 -18.72 43.16
N MET A 892 14.96 -19.98 43.01
CA MET A 892 14.32 -20.73 44.09
C MET A 892 15.25 -20.99 45.28
N HIS A 893 16.54 -21.21 45.02
CA HIS A 893 17.56 -21.38 46.05
C HIS A 893 17.84 -20.08 46.81
N ASN A 894 17.92 -18.94 46.10
CA ASN A 894 18.24 -17.64 46.67
C ASN A 894 17.10 -17.07 47.53
N PHE A 895 15.85 -17.41 47.20
CA PHE A 895 14.65 -16.92 47.89
C PHE A 895 13.81 -18.08 48.45
N PRO A 896 14.33 -18.89 49.39
CA PRO A 896 13.62 -20.08 49.86
C PRO A 896 12.35 -19.68 50.63
N ARG A 897 11.19 -20.17 50.17
CA ARG A 897 9.86 -19.87 50.75
C ARG A 897 9.40 -18.41 50.65
N ASP A 898 10.13 -17.56 49.92
CA ASP A 898 9.70 -16.19 49.60
C ASP A 898 9.18 -16.12 48.15
N LEU A 899 7.89 -16.39 47.96
CA LEU A 899 7.26 -16.38 46.62
C LEU A 899 7.40 -15.04 45.92
N ASN A 900 7.33 -13.93 46.67
CA ASN A 900 7.44 -12.60 46.12
C ASN A 900 8.89 -12.31 45.67
N GLY A 901 9.87 -12.63 46.52
CA GLY A 901 11.28 -12.55 46.16
C GLY A 901 11.62 -13.40 44.93
N GLN A 902 11.06 -14.62 44.84
CA GLN A 902 11.24 -15.49 43.67
C GLN A 902 10.65 -14.90 42.38
N ILE A 903 9.43 -14.36 42.43
CA ILE A 903 8.78 -13.73 41.26
C ILE A 903 9.56 -12.49 40.82
N HIS A 904 9.99 -11.67 41.78
CA HIS A 904 10.76 -10.47 41.51
C HIS A 904 12.10 -10.79 40.83
N ASP A 905 12.84 -11.75 41.39
CA ASP A 905 14.13 -12.19 40.84
C ASP A 905 13.96 -12.82 39.46
N LEU A 906 12.92 -13.63 39.22
CA LEU A 906 12.63 -14.18 37.89
C LEU A 906 12.34 -13.07 36.87
N LEU A 907 11.44 -12.14 37.17
CA LEU A 907 11.08 -11.05 36.26
C LEU A 907 12.28 -10.12 36.00
N THR A 908 13.11 -9.90 37.01
CA THR A 908 14.34 -9.10 36.90
C THR A 908 15.39 -9.81 36.04
N LYS A 909 15.62 -11.11 36.27
CA LYS A 909 16.51 -11.93 35.44
C LYS A 909 16.02 -11.98 33.99
N TRP A 910 14.73 -12.15 33.75
CA TRP A 910 14.15 -12.13 32.41
C TRP A 910 14.31 -10.77 31.73
N LYS A 911 14.02 -9.67 32.44
CA LYS A 911 14.20 -8.30 31.96
C LYS A 911 15.66 -7.99 31.59
N ASN A 912 16.62 -8.56 32.33
CA ASN A 912 18.05 -8.30 32.18
C ASN A 912 18.80 -9.37 31.37
N CYS A 913 18.11 -10.32 30.73
CA CYS A 913 18.75 -11.34 29.90
C CYS A 913 19.41 -10.72 28.65
N ASP A 914 20.67 -11.08 28.40
CA ASP A 914 21.52 -10.58 27.31
C ASP A 914 20.92 -10.90 25.92
N GLU A 915 20.77 -9.87 25.07
CA GLU A 915 20.13 -9.93 23.74
C GLU A 915 20.83 -10.87 22.77
N THR A 916 22.09 -11.22 23.03
CA THR A 916 22.91 -12.05 22.14
C THR A 916 22.49 -13.53 22.09
N LYS A 917 21.65 -14.01 23.03
CA LYS A 917 21.19 -15.42 23.08
C LYS A 917 19.68 -15.60 23.29
N MET A 918 18.92 -14.54 23.58
CA MET A 918 17.50 -14.60 23.96
C MET A 918 16.66 -13.53 23.24
N VAL A 919 15.36 -13.80 23.04
CA VAL A 919 14.39 -12.87 22.46
C VAL A 919 14.10 -11.72 23.47
N LYS A 920 13.94 -10.48 22.98
CA LYS A 920 13.69 -9.25 23.79
C LYS A 920 12.56 -9.45 24.84
N PRO A 921 12.73 -8.98 26.10
CA PRO A 921 11.71 -9.06 27.14
C PRO A 921 10.68 -7.93 27.00
N THR A 922 9.62 -8.18 26.23
CA THR A 922 8.59 -7.16 25.93
C THR A 922 7.34 -7.31 26.79
N ILE A 923 6.58 -6.22 26.96
CA ILE A 923 5.26 -6.23 27.63
C ILE A 923 4.34 -7.27 26.98
N TYR A 924 4.35 -7.38 25.64
CA TYR A 924 3.58 -8.41 24.94
C TYR A 924 3.93 -9.82 25.42
N ARG A 925 5.22 -10.15 25.52
CA ARG A 925 5.66 -11.47 25.97
C ARG A 925 5.32 -11.72 27.43
N LEU A 926 5.41 -10.70 28.27
CA LEU A 926 4.92 -10.77 29.64
C LEU A 926 3.41 -11.08 29.68
N MET A 927 2.60 -10.41 28.86
CA MET A 927 1.15 -10.67 28.77
C MET A 927 0.86 -12.09 28.27
N VAL A 928 1.58 -12.58 27.26
CA VAL A 928 1.45 -13.95 26.75
C VAL A 928 1.80 -14.96 27.85
N ALA A 929 2.92 -14.76 28.54
CA ALA A 929 3.34 -15.63 29.63
C ALA A 929 2.29 -15.63 30.76
N LEU A 930 1.83 -14.46 31.22
CA LEU A 930 0.78 -14.31 32.24
C LEU A 930 -0.54 -15.00 31.83
N LYS A 931 -0.93 -14.87 30.56
CA LYS A 931 -2.10 -15.57 30.01
C LYS A 931 -1.92 -17.08 30.04
N ARG A 932 -0.74 -17.58 29.65
CA ARG A 932 -0.44 -19.02 29.58
C ARG A 932 -0.35 -19.67 30.95
N VAL A 933 0.18 -18.99 31.97
CA VAL A 933 0.20 -19.47 33.36
C VAL A 933 -1.12 -19.22 34.11
N LYS A 934 -2.13 -18.66 33.43
CA LYS A 934 -3.46 -18.33 34.00
C LYS A 934 -3.40 -17.30 35.15
N ALA A 935 -2.39 -16.42 35.15
CA ALA A 935 -2.29 -15.30 36.08
C ALA A 935 -3.21 -14.13 35.66
N ALA A 936 -4.53 -14.35 35.78
CA ALA A 936 -5.55 -13.43 35.29
C ALA A 936 -5.47 -12.02 35.89
N GLN A 937 -5.14 -11.91 37.18
CA GLN A 937 -5.00 -10.63 37.87
C GLN A 937 -3.79 -9.83 37.34
N GLY A 938 -2.64 -10.48 37.19
CA GLY A 938 -1.46 -9.88 36.57
C GLY A 938 -1.70 -9.48 35.13
N LEU A 939 -2.35 -10.33 34.32
CA LEU A 939 -2.70 -10.02 32.94
C LEU A 939 -3.61 -8.77 32.85
N ASN A 940 -4.66 -8.71 33.66
CA ASN A 940 -5.59 -7.58 33.69
C ASN A 940 -4.89 -6.30 34.15
N PHE A 941 -3.97 -6.39 35.10
CA PHE A 941 -3.17 -5.25 35.54
C PHE A 941 -2.29 -4.70 34.42
N VAL A 942 -1.58 -5.57 33.70
CA VAL A 942 -0.73 -5.15 32.56
C VAL A 942 -1.59 -4.57 31.43
N LYS A 943 -2.71 -5.21 31.08
CA LYS A 943 -3.68 -4.67 30.10
C LYS A 943 -4.14 -3.26 30.43
N LYS A 944 -4.55 -3.04 31.69
CA LYS A 944 -5.01 -1.72 32.17
C LYS A 944 -3.89 -0.68 32.20
N THR A 945 -2.68 -1.08 32.57
CA THR A 945 -1.53 -0.17 32.67
C THR A 945 -1.09 0.35 31.31
N TYR A 946 -1.23 -0.47 30.26
CA TYR A 946 -0.81 -0.13 28.90
C TYR A 946 -1.97 0.19 27.94
N ASP A 947 -3.20 0.28 28.44
CA ASP A 947 -4.43 0.61 27.69
C ASP A 947 -4.66 -0.33 26.49
N VAL A 948 -4.62 -1.64 26.77
CA VAL A 948 -4.73 -2.71 25.75
C VAL A 948 -5.97 -3.56 26.04
N GLU A 949 -6.89 -3.64 25.07
CA GLU A 949 -8.12 -4.44 25.17
C GLU A 949 -7.90 -5.96 25.19
#